data_AF-A0A819VN05-F1
#
_entry.id   AF-A0A819VN05-F1
#
_cell.length_a   1.000
_cell.length_b   1.000
_cell.length_c   1.000
_cell.angle_alpha   90.00
_cell.angle_beta   90.00
_cell.angle_gamma   90.00
#
_symmetry.space_group_name_H-M   'P 1'
#
loop_
_entity.id
_entity.type
_entity.pdbx_description
1 polymer ?
#
loop_
_entity_poly.entity_id
_entity_poly.type
_entity_poly.pdbx_seq_one_letter_code
_entity_poly.pdbx_strand_id
1 'polypeptide(L)'
;MKNSLLIFFSKPGCYAPTITLIPGQSSLSSPMSYRRSQDFSISSMIQFNCNGSLSTTKKWTIKNCTSICSFQIQLNSKISTTLSELYIPSRTLDYGIYELTLTVTMIESLDLKSSSSAYVRITATGITANLVQLGTSMITRGSQQDLQLNPGAYSVDLDQNSFDASKWKYTYYCRIYGLYNYPNFQGILLPIENSKTDPYNPSCLSNQSGLIFGNLTLSPNSSLTILGGSLQSNQMYQFMVYMENRKNSSIQATGYVLVTVDDTHPQLIVIGCVISILCVPNLEYQFVNPTTQVALFAICVGNCINLQNIKWNIYQGSDNSSSNYTQWTLFNNTILYENIWFFGTNTIVYTFLSAISTSALNFIINQPPYNGSCSINPMNGTTTTLFTILCPGWYDEDGIKDYSLYAWTTDVSQKLMIAYSSVSYFQVRLPSGDNQTSLLNIIISIRDLLDCVVEVNMSSVHVIVDSVGINNLITSLQSSPNTLTNNPIVQLLSSGDQNTVGQILTAISQQFNQMNSENIDQAVSSGVPAATILVSSLGSSSLQGNSTSVNESALTEYTKILNTQANLRDYLMTFTTDLVITSSNSIKLQSSSLAQITQSTNQLTRAALSIASNRCYQLSLALSSMATQIPYEDAQVAANQLIQCASNVLTAVNGPLQERTSTLDLDYSRANMVPTDYDTDLESAWSNTNLFGGGDEASVEQNRNIYYQKQLANQINSQVTQIISLLTSSLNIHLNIGQNSIINTSQTYMSLETISTESLSNKIVKQIGNAQFHIPSHFILNTNNNSSISLRSKMDVLASFGDFSNTNLSRSISLSIFDQNGNEISFKANENSSIKLIIPRDPNVLIPSMYLQNVTSINSTINNLLFNYHYINITSSLAISVHFEIHSLNRSLAYLFIYKFDQTPQLNSSINLIDGWTIFCPFNLTNDDIYRYFIDNQQPPGHQSLIFGMRELNST
;
A
#
# COMPACT_ATOMS: atom_id res chain seq x y z
N MET A 1 48.40 -35.64 -37.32
CA MET A 1 47.10 -36.13 -36.81
C MET A 1 47.25 -36.52 -35.34
N LYS A 2 46.85 -35.64 -34.42
CA LYS A 2 46.58 -35.98 -33.02
C LYS A 2 45.28 -35.26 -32.67
N ASN A 3 44.18 -36.01 -32.68
CA ASN A 3 42.91 -35.57 -32.14
C ASN A 3 43.08 -35.42 -30.62
N SER A 4 43.17 -34.20 -30.13
CA SER A 4 42.89 -33.90 -28.73
C SER A 4 41.38 -33.92 -28.54
N LEU A 5 40.87 -35.08 -28.16
CA LEU A 5 39.52 -35.26 -27.62
C LEU A 5 39.44 -34.43 -26.33
N LEU A 6 38.80 -33.25 -26.39
CA LEU A 6 38.40 -32.50 -25.20
C LEU A 6 37.27 -33.29 -24.53
N ILE A 7 37.65 -34.15 -23.59
CA ILE A 7 36.70 -34.78 -22.67
C ILE A 7 36.37 -33.72 -21.62
N PHE A 8 35.19 -33.11 -21.72
CA PHE A 8 34.62 -32.35 -20.64
C PHE A 8 34.29 -33.32 -19.51
N PHE A 9 35.08 -33.28 -18.43
CA PHE A 9 34.68 -33.93 -17.19
C PHE A 9 33.50 -33.14 -16.61
N SER A 10 32.30 -33.71 -16.66
CA SER A 10 31.19 -33.27 -15.81
C SER A 10 31.68 -33.30 -14.36
N LYS A 11 31.68 -32.16 -13.67
CA LYS A 11 32.03 -32.09 -12.25
C LYS A 11 31.15 -33.13 -11.51
N PRO A 12 31.72 -34.12 -10.78
CA PRO A 12 30.91 -35.10 -10.08
C PRO A 12 30.04 -34.38 -9.03
N GLY A 13 28.72 -34.54 -9.09
CA GLY A 13 27.80 -34.05 -8.06
C GLY A 13 26.86 -32.89 -8.45
N CYS A 14 26.65 -32.60 -9.73
CA CYS A 14 25.60 -31.69 -10.18
C CYS A 14 24.68 -32.36 -11.21
N TYR A 15 23.36 -32.27 -10.98
CA TYR A 15 22.32 -32.78 -11.86
C TYR A 15 21.58 -31.62 -12.56
N ALA A 16 20.93 -31.92 -13.68
CA ALA A 16 20.05 -30.96 -14.34
C ALA A 16 18.93 -30.52 -13.37
N PRO A 17 18.57 -29.23 -13.34
CA PRO A 17 17.56 -28.74 -12.42
C PRO A 17 16.18 -29.34 -12.73
N THR A 18 15.39 -29.60 -11.69
CA THR A 18 13.98 -29.99 -11.85
C THR A 18 13.13 -28.73 -11.93
N ILE A 19 12.27 -28.64 -12.95
CA ILE A 19 11.39 -27.49 -13.18
C ILE A 19 9.94 -27.95 -13.07
N THR A 20 9.16 -27.30 -12.22
CA THR A 20 7.71 -27.47 -12.14
C THR A 20 7.06 -26.13 -12.43
N LEU A 21 6.20 -26.06 -13.44
CA LEU A 21 5.46 -24.83 -13.77
C LEU A 21 4.15 -24.76 -12.97
N ILE A 22 3.74 -23.55 -12.60
CA ILE A 22 2.45 -23.28 -11.97
C ILE A 22 1.79 -22.09 -12.68
N PRO A 23 0.59 -22.26 -13.25
CA PRO A 23 -0.15 -23.52 -13.39
C PRO A 23 0.52 -24.46 -14.43
N GLY A 24 0.68 -25.75 -14.10
CA GLY A 24 1.54 -26.67 -14.86
C GLY A 24 0.85 -27.86 -15.53
N GLN A 25 -0.40 -28.19 -15.16
CA GLN A 25 -1.10 -29.38 -15.67
C GLN A 25 -1.85 -29.10 -16.98
N SER A 26 -1.15 -28.56 -17.98
CA SER A 26 -1.73 -28.23 -19.27
C SER A 26 -1.12 -29.04 -20.40
N SER A 27 -1.92 -29.32 -21.41
CA SER A 27 -1.50 -30.03 -22.61
C SER A 27 -2.07 -29.36 -23.85
N LEU A 28 -1.56 -29.70 -25.03
CA LEU A 28 -2.13 -29.18 -26.29
C LEU A 28 -3.62 -29.53 -26.44
N SER A 29 -4.05 -30.70 -25.95
CA SER A 29 -5.45 -31.15 -25.94
C SER A 29 -6.30 -30.49 -24.86
N SER A 30 -5.70 -30.05 -23.76
CA SER A 30 -6.37 -29.39 -22.64
C SER A 30 -5.55 -28.17 -22.18
N PRO A 31 -5.53 -27.08 -22.98
CA PRO A 31 -4.81 -25.87 -22.64
C PRO A 31 -5.57 -25.05 -21.58
N MET A 32 -4.84 -24.28 -20.78
CA MET A 32 -5.41 -23.33 -19.82
C MET A 32 -6.02 -22.15 -20.56
N SER A 33 -7.27 -21.79 -20.28
CA SER A 33 -7.95 -20.72 -21.02
C SER A 33 -7.80 -19.38 -20.30
N TYR A 34 -7.37 -18.36 -21.03
CA TYR A 34 -7.31 -16.97 -20.56
C TYR A 34 -8.05 -16.07 -21.55
N ARG A 35 -8.81 -15.10 -21.04
CA ARG A 35 -9.44 -14.09 -21.90
C ARG A 35 -8.36 -13.12 -22.40
N ARG A 36 -8.48 -12.59 -23.62
CA ARG A 36 -7.46 -11.69 -24.18
C ARG A 36 -7.34 -10.38 -23.42
N SER A 37 -8.41 -9.90 -22.78
CA SER A 37 -8.34 -8.76 -21.86
C SER A 37 -7.72 -9.07 -20.49
N GLN A 38 -7.44 -10.34 -20.18
CA GLN A 38 -6.91 -10.79 -18.91
C GLN A 38 -5.38 -10.95 -19.03
N ASP A 39 -4.65 -10.51 -18.02
CA ASP A 39 -3.24 -10.81 -17.85
C ASP A 39 -3.05 -12.13 -17.09
N PHE A 40 -1.90 -12.76 -17.27
CA PHE A 40 -1.60 -14.00 -16.56
C PHE A 40 -0.10 -14.18 -16.37
N SER A 41 0.27 -14.98 -15.37
CA SER A 41 1.64 -15.41 -15.19
C SER A 41 1.76 -16.91 -15.05
N ILE A 42 2.94 -17.41 -15.45
CA ILE A 42 3.36 -18.79 -15.23
C ILE A 42 4.63 -18.72 -14.39
N SER A 43 4.54 -19.16 -13.14
CA SER A 43 5.67 -19.27 -12.24
C SER A 43 6.36 -20.63 -12.41
N SER A 44 7.60 -20.71 -11.95
CA SER A 44 8.35 -21.97 -11.94
C SER A 44 8.98 -22.21 -10.58
N MET A 45 8.78 -23.42 -10.05
CA MET A 45 9.57 -23.95 -8.96
C MET A 45 10.78 -24.68 -9.56
N ILE A 46 11.97 -24.16 -9.26
CA ILE A 46 13.23 -24.71 -9.76
C ILE A 46 13.99 -25.32 -8.57
N GLN A 47 14.23 -26.62 -8.64
CA GLN A 47 15.03 -27.32 -7.64
C GLN A 47 16.42 -27.61 -8.20
N PHE A 48 17.45 -27.08 -7.52
CA PHE A 48 18.84 -27.37 -7.83
C PHE A 48 19.32 -28.58 -7.04
N ASN A 49 20.09 -29.45 -7.70
CA ASN A 49 20.80 -30.54 -7.06
C ASN A 49 22.26 -30.49 -7.52
N CYS A 50 23.01 -29.55 -6.94
CA CYS A 50 24.38 -29.26 -7.33
C CYS A 50 25.17 -28.75 -6.13
N ASN A 51 26.36 -29.32 -5.92
CA ASN A 51 27.32 -28.88 -4.89
C ASN A 51 28.34 -27.85 -5.42
N GLY A 52 28.09 -27.31 -6.62
CA GLY A 52 28.92 -26.31 -7.32
C GLY A 52 28.25 -24.94 -7.36
N SER A 53 28.56 -24.10 -8.37
CA SER A 53 27.84 -22.83 -8.53
C SER A 53 26.36 -23.05 -8.85
N LEU A 54 25.52 -22.22 -8.24
CA LEU A 54 24.07 -22.16 -8.46
C LEU A 54 23.70 -21.11 -9.52
N SER A 55 24.69 -20.48 -10.16
CA SER A 55 24.43 -19.48 -11.18
C SER A 55 23.77 -20.13 -12.39
N THR A 56 22.60 -19.62 -12.76
CA THR A 56 21.80 -20.12 -13.87
C THR A 56 21.40 -19.01 -14.82
N THR A 57 21.19 -19.38 -16.08
CA THR A 57 20.50 -18.55 -17.06
C THR A 57 19.14 -19.17 -17.33
N LYS A 58 18.10 -18.33 -17.32
CA LYS A 58 16.71 -18.72 -17.56
C LYS A 58 16.28 -18.08 -18.88
N LYS A 59 15.50 -18.80 -19.67
CA LYS A 59 14.95 -18.29 -20.93
C LYS A 59 13.58 -18.87 -21.20
N TRP A 60 12.60 -17.98 -21.33
CA TRP A 60 11.27 -18.29 -21.81
C TRP A 60 11.22 -18.22 -23.33
N THR A 61 10.53 -19.19 -23.94
CA THR A 61 10.21 -19.20 -25.36
C THR A 61 8.72 -19.46 -25.53
N ILE A 62 8.07 -18.70 -26.41
CA ILE A 62 6.64 -18.85 -26.69
C ILE A 62 6.47 -19.24 -28.16
N LYS A 63 5.71 -20.30 -28.43
CA LYS A 63 5.37 -20.74 -29.78
C LYS A 63 3.88 -20.70 -30.01
N ASN A 64 3.46 -20.26 -31.19
CA ASN A 64 2.06 -20.39 -31.60
C ASN A 64 1.79 -21.84 -32.02
N CYS A 65 0.79 -22.47 -31.40
CA CYS A 65 0.38 -23.85 -31.59
C CYS A 65 -1.04 -23.97 -32.19
N THR A 66 -1.62 -22.88 -32.68
CA THR A 66 -3.00 -22.86 -33.22
C THR A 66 -3.13 -23.72 -34.48
N SER A 67 -2.09 -23.76 -35.31
CA SER A 67 -2.05 -24.59 -36.53
C SER A 67 -0.87 -25.56 -36.51
N ILE A 68 0.36 -25.06 -36.29
CA ILE A 68 1.60 -25.84 -36.21
C ILE A 68 2.48 -25.22 -35.11
N CYS A 69 2.92 -26.01 -34.13
CA CYS A 69 3.81 -25.60 -33.03
C CYS A 69 5.26 -25.33 -33.47
N SER A 70 5.49 -24.64 -34.58
CA SER A 70 6.81 -24.47 -35.20
C SER A 70 7.37 -23.05 -35.09
N PHE A 71 6.53 -22.03 -34.94
CA PHE A 71 6.98 -20.63 -34.98
C PHE A 71 7.08 -20.02 -33.59
N GLN A 72 8.31 -19.67 -33.19
CA GLN A 72 8.55 -18.85 -32.00
C GLN A 72 8.09 -17.42 -32.26
N ILE A 73 7.35 -16.86 -31.30
CA ILE A 73 6.85 -15.49 -31.35
C ILE A 73 7.94 -14.56 -30.84
N GLN A 74 8.15 -13.45 -31.54
CA GLN A 74 8.94 -12.35 -31.02
C GLN A 74 8.07 -11.49 -30.12
N LEU A 75 8.39 -11.50 -28.82
CA LEU A 75 7.73 -10.66 -27.83
C LEU A 75 8.35 -9.27 -27.83
N ASN A 76 7.57 -8.30 -27.34
CA ASN A 76 8.06 -6.97 -27.02
C ASN A 76 9.23 -7.06 -26.03
N SER A 77 10.29 -6.28 -26.23
CA SER A 77 11.45 -6.23 -25.33
C SER A 77 11.11 -5.80 -23.90
N LYS A 78 9.93 -5.21 -23.67
CA LYS A 78 9.40 -4.90 -22.33
C LYS A 78 8.98 -6.15 -21.54
N ILE A 79 8.74 -7.28 -22.20
CA ILE A 79 8.38 -8.54 -21.53
C ILE A 79 9.66 -9.25 -21.13
N SER A 80 9.88 -9.39 -19.82
CA SER A 80 11.05 -10.11 -19.32
C SER A 80 10.89 -11.61 -19.57
N THR A 81 11.85 -12.18 -20.29
CA THR A 81 11.88 -13.61 -20.63
C THR A 81 13.03 -14.34 -19.93
N THR A 82 13.78 -13.66 -19.07
CA THR A 82 14.99 -14.21 -18.42
C THR A 82 14.81 -14.51 -16.94
N LEU A 83 13.58 -14.45 -16.43
CA LEU A 83 13.25 -14.62 -15.02
C LEU A 83 12.54 -15.96 -14.77
N SER A 84 12.39 -16.36 -13.50
CA SER A 84 11.72 -17.62 -13.13
C SER A 84 10.21 -17.60 -13.39
N GLU A 85 9.61 -16.41 -13.46
CA GLU A 85 8.21 -16.22 -13.76
C GLU A 85 8.08 -15.48 -15.09
N LEU A 86 7.13 -15.92 -15.91
CA LEU A 86 6.75 -15.24 -17.14
C LEU A 86 5.42 -14.54 -16.91
N TYR A 87 5.44 -13.21 -17.03
CA TYR A 87 4.23 -12.39 -17.00
C TYR A 87 3.85 -11.96 -18.42
N ILE A 88 2.59 -12.23 -18.78
CA ILE A 88 2.01 -11.84 -20.06
C ILE A 88 0.91 -10.81 -19.77
N PRO A 89 1.13 -9.52 -20.09
CA PRO A 89 0.10 -8.50 -19.96
C PRO A 89 -1.10 -8.82 -20.86
N SER A 90 -2.26 -8.27 -20.50
CA SER A 90 -3.46 -8.36 -21.34
C SER A 90 -3.20 -7.83 -22.75
N ARG A 91 -3.93 -8.37 -23.72
CA ARG A 91 -3.87 -8.01 -25.16
C ARG A 91 -2.51 -8.25 -25.84
N THR A 92 -1.57 -8.92 -25.17
CA THR A 92 -0.24 -9.23 -25.74
C THR A 92 -0.28 -10.31 -26.81
N LEU A 93 -1.02 -11.39 -26.54
CA LEU A 93 -1.13 -12.53 -27.44
C LEU A 93 -2.45 -12.46 -28.23
N ASP A 94 -2.41 -12.85 -29.51
CA ASP A 94 -3.60 -12.98 -30.35
C ASP A 94 -4.41 -14.24 -29.97
N TYR A 95 -5.62 -14.36 -30.49
CA TYR A 95 -6.44 -15.57 -30.25
C TYR A 95 -5.75 -16.82 -30.79
N GLY A 96 -5.73 -17.89 -30.00
CA GLY A 96 -5.03 -19.11 -30.38
C GLY A 96 -4.56 -19.95 -29.21
N ILE A 97 -3.83 -21.02 -29.50
CA ILE A 97 -3.17 -21.88 -28.51
C ILE A 97 -1.67 -21.62 -28.58
N TYR A 98 -1.00 -21.53 -27.44
CA TYR A 98 0.43 -21.25 -27.33
C TYR A 98 1.13 -22.26 -26.41
N GLU A 99 2.34 -22.66 -26.79
CA GLU A 99 3.28 -23.38 -25.92
C GLU A 99 4.24 -22.36 -25.30
N LEU A 100 4.32 -22.31 -23.98
CA LEU A 100 5.31 -21.51 -23.24
C LEU A 100 6.31 -22.45 -22.58
N THR A 101 7.57 -22.38 -22.99
CA THR A 101 8.65 -23.24 -22.52
C THR A 101 9.68 -22.43 -21.75
N LEU A 102 9.91 -22.78 -20.48
CA LEU A 102 11.04 -22.30 -19.70
C LEU A 102 12.22 -23.26 -19.89
N THR A 103 13.38 -22.71 -20.26
CA THR A 103 14.66 -23.43 -20.27
C THR A 103 15.58 -22.84 -19.20
N VAL A 104 16.14 -23.69 -18.35
CA VAL A 104 17.12 -23.31 -17.33
C VAL A 104 18.45 -23.99 -17.65
N THR A 105 19.52 -23.20 -17.73
CA THR A 105 20.88 -23.67 -18.04
C THR A 105 21.83 -23.26 -16.92
N MET A 106 22.60 -24.22 -16.39
CA MET A 106 23.65 -23.95 -15.40
C MET A 106 24.86 -23.26 -16.06
N ILE A 107 25.35 -22.14 -15.50
CA ILE A 107 26.43 -21.35 -16.13
C ILE A 107 27.77 -22.09 -16.12
N GLU A 108 28.14 -22.73 -15.00
CA GLU A 108 29.40 -23.49 -14.89
C GLU A 108 29.37 -24.85 -15.59
N SER A 109 28.23 -25.27 -16.11
CA SER A 109 28.06 -26.56 -16.79
C SER A 109 26.96 -26.44 -17.84
N LEU A 110 27.29 -25.82 -18.96
CA LEU A 110 26.35 -25.52 -20.06
C LEU A 110 25.60 -26.75 -20.61
N ASP A 111 26.10 -27.96 -20.36
CA ASP A 111 25.45 -29.22 -20.73
C ASP A 111 24.27 -29.59 -19.80
N LEU A 112 24.21 -29.04 -18.58
CA LEU A 112 23.12 -29.24 -17.64
C LEU A 112 21.99 -28.23 -17.91
N LYS A 113 21.10 -28.62 -18.84
CA LYS A 113 19.89 -27.88 -19.18
C LYS A 113 18.64 -28.70 -18.87
N SER A 114 17.59 -28.01 -18.43
CA SER A 114 16.26 -28.59 -18.23
C SER A 114 15.21 -27.66 -18.83
N SER A 115 14.10 -28.24 -19.26
CA SER A 115 12.99 -27.47 -19.84
C SER A 115 11.65 -28.04 -19.43
N SER A 116 10.69 -27.15 -19.18
CA SER A 116 9.28 -27.50 -18.95
C SER A 116 8.38 -26.60 -19.79
N SER A 117 7.26 -27.14 -20.27
CA SER A 117 6.29 -26.42 -21.10
C SER A 117 4.91 -26.37 -20.43
N ALA A 118 4.19 -25.28 -20.68
CA ALA A 118 2.77 -25.11 -20.37
C ALA A 118 2.02 -24.65 -21.63
N TYR A 119 0.74 -25.00 -21.74
CA TYR A 119 -0.11 -24.69 -22.87
C TYR A 119 -1.27 -23.79 -22.46
N VAL A 120 -1.42 -22.67 -23.16
CA VAL A 120 -2.49 -21.70 -22.91
C VAL A 120 -3.32 -21.46 -24.17
N ARG A 121 -4.60 -21.15 -23.98
CA ARG A 121 -5.56 -20.77 -25.01
C ARG A 121 -6.04 -19.36 -24.73
N ILE A 122 -5.88 -18.47 -25.70
CA ILE A 122 -6.37 -17.09 -25.63
C ILE A 122 -7.73 -17.02 -26.31
N THR A 123 -8.76 -16.65 -25.53
CA THR A 123 -10.16 -16.53 -25.98
C THR A 123 -10.63 -15.08 -25.97
N ALA A 124 -11.72 -14.78 -26.66
CA ALA A 124 -12.33 -13.45 -26.64
C ALA A 124 -12.96 -13.13 -25.27
N THR A 125 -12.87 -11.88 -24.82
CA THR A 125 -13.45 -11.44 -23.52
C THR A 125 -14.96 -11.18 -23.60
N GLY A 126 -15.48 -10.85 -24.78
CA GLY A 126 -16.86 -10.38 -24.97
C GLY A 126 -16.92 -8.85 -25.13
N ILE A 127 -18.09 -8.36 -25.53
CA ILE A 127 -18.32 -6.94 -25.85
C ILE A 127 -19.38 -6.38 -24.92
N THR A 128 -19.10 -5.20 -24.38
CA THR A 128 -20.04 -4.46 -23.55
C THR A 128 -20.76 -3.40 -24.38
N ALA A 129 -22.05 -3.58 -24.62
CA ALA A 129 -22.86 -2.66 -25.40
C ALA A 129 -23.50 -1.58 -24.51
N ASN A 130 -23.09 -0.32 -24.68
CA ASN A 130 -23.64 0.81 -23.91
C ASN A 130 -24.35 1.79 -24.83
N LEU A 131 -25.61 2.13 -24.58
CA LEU A 131 -26.32 3.14 -25.39
C LEU A 131 -25.98 4.58 -24.98
N VAL A 132 -25.52 4.78 -23.74
CA VAL A 132 -25.19 6.07 -23.14
C VAL A 132 -23.81 6.01 -22.47
N GLN A 133 -23.22 7.19 -22.19
CA GLN A 133 -21.90 7.29 -21.58
C GLN A 133 -21.85 6.60 -20.21
N LEU A 134 -20.70 5.99 -19.86
CA LEU A 134 -20.44 5.31 -18.58
C LEU A 134 -21.35 4.11 -18.25
N GLY A 135 -22.17 3.65 -19.19
CA GLY A 135 -23.08 2.51 -18.96
C GLY A 135 -24.18 2.80 -17.94
N THR A 136 -24.59 4.07 -17.81
CA THR A 136 -25.69 4.49 -16.93
C THR A 136 -26.99 3.75 -17.28
N SER A 137 -27.64 3.14 -16.29
CA SER A 137 -28.82 2.28 -16.51
C SER A 137 -30.09 3.08 -16.81
N MET A 138 -30.23 4.27 -16.22
CA MET A 138 -31.41 5.13 -16.40
C MET A 138 -31.03 6.61 -16.53
N ILE A 139 -31.66 7.28 -17.49
CA ILE A 139 -31.53 8.71 -17.72
C ILE A 139 -32.91 9.38 -17.81
N THR A 140 -32.96 10.68 -17.55
CA THR A 140 -34.16 11.50 -17.74
C THR A 140 -33.94 12.52 -18.85
N ARG A 141 -34.97 12.73 -19.68
CA ARG A 141 -34.95 13.63 -20.84
C ARG A 141 -36.26 14.40 -20.92
N GLY A 142 -36.22 15.62 -21.43
CA GLY A 142 -37.41 16.41 -21.73
C GLY A 142 -38.13 15.94 -22.99
N SER A 143 -39.45 16.08 -23.03
CA SER A 143 -40.30 15.66 -24.16
C SER A 143 -39.96 16.38 -25.45
N GLN A 144 -39.47 17.63 -25.38
CA GLN A 144 -39.04 18.43 -26.51
C GLN A 144 -37.54 18.30 -26.84
N GLN A 145 -36.78 17.53 -26.05
CA GLN A 145 -35.36 17.32 -26.30
C GLN A 145 -35.15 16.06 -27.13
N ASP A 146 -34.37 16.16 -28.20
CA ASP A 146 -33.93 14.98 -28.97
C ASP A 146 -33.22 13.98 -28.07
N LEU A 147 -33.47 12.68 -28.11
CA LEU A 147 -32.73 11.65 -27.37
C LEU A 147 -31.68 11.00 -28.26
N GLN A 148 -30.40 11.04 -27.86
CA GLN A 148 -29.31 10.38 -28.60
C GLN A 148 -28.82 9.13 -27.88
N LEU A 149 -28.86 8.00 -28.59
CA LEU A 149 -28.32 6.70 -28.17
C LEU A 149 -27.17 6.35 -29.11
N ASN A 150 -25.94 6.20 -28.58
CA ASN A 150 -24.75 6.04 -29.41
C ASN A 150 -23.87 4.84 -28.98
N PRO A 151 -24.32 3.61 -29.23
CA PRO A 151 -23.52 2.42 -28.96
C PRO A 151 -22.23 2.37 -29.77
N GLY A 152 -22.14 3.03 -30.92
CA GLY A 152 -20.88 3.17 -31.65
C GLY A 152 -19.79 3.92 -30.89
N ALA A 153 -20.17 4.89 -30.04
CA ALA A 153 -19.21 5.69 -29.27
C ALA A 153 -18.98 5.18 -27.84
N TYR A 154 -19.98 4.54 -27.22
CA TYR A 154 -19.94 4.21 -25.80
C TYR A 154 -19.74 2.72 -25.48
N SER A 155 -19.91 1.83 -26.46
CA SER A 155 -19.62 0.40 -26.27
C SER A 155 -18.12 0.16 -26.13
N VAL A 156 -17.75 -0.92 -25.43
CA VAL A 156 -16.36 -1.25 -25.12
C VAL A 156 -16.04 -2.66 -25.61
N ASP A 157 -14.95 -2.77 -26.36
CA ASP A 157 -14.29 -4.05 -26.66
C ASP A 157 -13.07 -4.18 -25.74
N LEU A 158 -13.14 -5.08 -24.76
CA LEU A 158 -12.06 -5.27 -23.79
C LEU A 158 -10.82 -5.92 -24.41
N ASP A 159 -10.89 -6.44 -25.64
CA ASP A 159 -9.75 -6.99 -26.37
C ASP A 159 -9.02 -5.96 -27.24
N GLN A 160 -9.57 -4.76 -27.41
CA GLN A 160 -9.01 -3.71 -28.27
C GLN A 160 -8.88 -2.36 -27.54
N ASN A 161 -7.97 -1.51 -28.03
CA ASN A 161 -7.77 -0.17 -27.44
C ASN A 161 -8.95 0.78 -27.68
N SER A 162 -9.74 0.51 -28.71
CA SER A 162 -10.93 1.28 -29.05
C SER A 162 -11.98 0.35 -29.63
N PHE A 163 -13.24 0.62 -29.34
CA PHE A 163 -14.36 -0.08 -29.95
C PHE A 163 -14.53 0.37 -31.42
N ASP A 164 -14.40 -0.56 -32.35
CA ASP A 164 -14.53 -0.30 -33.79
C ASP A 164 -15.97 -0.52 -34.25
N ALA A 165 -16.75 0.55 -34.26
CA ALA A 165 -18.17 0.53 -34.64
C ALA A 165 -18.44 0.05 -36.07
N SER A 166 -17.46 0.12 -36.98
CA SER A 166 -17.64 -0.29 -38.38
C SER A 166 -17.80 -1.80 -38.55
N LYS A 167 -17.32 -2.58 -37.59
CA LYS A 167 -17.39 -4.05 -37.58
C LYS A 167 -18.75 -4.60 -37.18
N TRP A 168 -19.69 -3.75 -36.77
CA TRP A 168 -20.95 -4.17 -36.17
C TRP A 168 -22.17 -3.69 -36.95
N LYS A 169 -23.23 -4.49 -36.88
CA LYS A 169 -24.59 -4.14 -37.30
C LYS A 169 -25.40 -3.85 -36.05
N TYR A 170 -26.17 -2.78 -36.08
CA TYR A 170 -26.95 -2.29 -34.93
C TYR A 170 -28.43 -2.39 -35.26
N THR A 171 -29.19 -3.02 -34.36
CA THR A 171 -30.65 -3.09 -34.43
C THR A 171 -31.22 -2.56 -33.13
N TYR A 172 -32.10 -1.57 -33.22
CA TYR A 172 -32.69 -0.91 -32.05
C TYR A 172 -34.11 -1.40 -31.82
N TYR A 173 -34.47 -1.54 -30.56
CA TYR A 173 -35.79 -1.94 -30.11
C TYR A 173 -36.22 -1.02 -28.97
N CYS A 174 -37.53 -0.87 -28.83
CA CYS A 174 -38.09 0.01 -27.82
C CYS A 174 -39.45 -0.50 -27.34
N ARG A 175 -39.73 -0.29 -26.06
CA ARG A 175 -41.02 -0.55 -25.44
C ARG A 175 -41.32 0.49 -24.36
N ILE A 176 -42.59 0.65 -24.03
CA ILE A 176 -43.00 1.37 -22.83
C ILE A 176 -42.77 0.44 -21.63
N TYR A 177 -41.90 0.86 -20.71
CA TYR A 177 -41.47 0.03 -19.59
C TYR A 177 -42.64 -0.24 -18.63
N GLY A 178 -42.77 -1.50 -18.20
CA GLY A 178 -43.80 -1.93 -17.23
C GLY A 178 -45.23 -2.08 -17.78
N LEU A 179 -45.51 -1.69 -19.03
CA LEU A 179 -46.85 -1.82 -19.64
C LEU A 179 -46.91 -2.86 -20.77
N TYR A 180 -45.86 -2.96 -21.59
CA TYR A 180 -45.84 -3.81 -22.77
C TYR A 180 -44.55 -4.62 -22.85
N ASN A 181 -44.60 -5.77 -23.54
CA ASN A 181 -43.38 -6.47 -23.96
C ASN A 181 -42.78 -5.79 -25.18
N TYR A 182 -41.56 -6.16 -25.55
CA TYR A 182 -41.01 -5.70 -26.83
C TYR A 182 -41.92 -6.15 -27.98
N PRO A 183 -42.28 -5.24 -28.91
CA PRO A 183 -43.13 -5.56 -30.04
C PRO A 183 -42.57 -6.77 -30.81
N ASN A 184 -43.40 -7.77 -31.06
CA ASN A 184 -42.97 -8.97 -31.78
C ASN A 184 -44.05 -9.44 -32.76
N PHE A 185 -43.61 -10.09 -33.84
CA PHE A 185 -44.51 -10.69 -34.83
C PHE A 185 -44.11 -12.15 -35.00
N GLN A 186 -45.00 -13.08 -34.62
CA GLN A 186 -44.75 -14.53 -34.65
C GLN A 186 -43.47 -14.94 -33.90
N GLY A 187 -43.18 -14.30 -32.77
CA GLY A 187 -42.01 -14.58 -31.94
C GLY A 187 -40.72 -13.88 -32.38
N ILE A 188 -40.75 -13.06 -33.44
CA ILE A 188 -39.61 -12.26 -33.89
C ILE A 188 -39.76 -10.82 -33.41
N LEU A 189 -38.77 -10.30 -32.67
CA LEU A 189 -38.75 -8.92 -32.21
C LEU A 189 -38.76 -7.93 -33.39
N LEU A 190 -39.61 -6.92 -33.33
CA LEU A 190 -39.74 -5.89 -34.36
C LEU A 190 -38.78 -4.71 -34.06
N PRO A 191 -37.85 -4.38 -34.98
CA PRO A 191 -37.01 -3.19 -34.85
C PRO A 191 -37.81 -1.90 -34.73
N ILE A 192 -37.21 -0.88 -34.13
CA ILE A 192 -37.87 0.41 -33.87
C ILE A 192 -38.36 1.12 -35.16
N GLU A 193 -37.68 0.91 -36.29
CA GLU A 193 -38.09 1.43 -37.60
C GLU A 193 -39.19 0.60 -38.30
N ASN A 194 -39.61 -0.55 -37.75
CA ASN A 194 -40.55 -1.44 -38.42
C ASN A 194 -41.98 -0.88 -38.40
N SER A 195 -42.60 -0.77 -39.58
CA SER A 195 -43.96 -0.24 -39.75
C SER A 195 -45.07 -1.24 -39.42
N LYS A 196 -44.73 -2.52 -39.23
CA LYS A 196 -45.69 -3.54 -38.79
C LYS A 196 -46.10 -3.26 -37.35
N THR A 197 -47.39 -3.06 -37.12
CA THR A 197 -47.95 -2.89 -35.78
C THR A 197 -48.26 -4.25 -35.17
N ASP A 198 -47.66 -4.53 -34.01
CA ASP A 198 -48.14 -5.59 -33.11
C ASP A 198 -49.37 -5.02 -32.36
N PRO A 199 -50.58 -5.56 -32.59
CA PRO A 199 -51.79 -5.04 -31.96
C PRO A 199 -51.80 -5.22 -30.43
N TYR A 200 -50.94 -6.09 -29.88
CA TYR A 200 -50.81 -6.31 -28.44
C TYR A 200 -49.67 -5.50 -27.80
N ASN A 201 -48.67 -5.08 -28.59
CA ASN A 201 -47.56 -4.25 -28.14
C ASN A 201 -47.25 -3.17 -29.21
N PRO A 202 -47.96 -2.02 -29.21
CA PRO A 202 -47.75 -0.98 -30.20
C PRO A 202 -46.33 -0.41 -30.15
N SER A 203 -45.88 0.18 -31.27
CA SER A 203 -44.59 0.90 -31.32
C SER A 203 -44.52 1.93 -30.19
N CYS A 204 -43.36 2.06 -29.57
CA CYS A 204 -43.17 3.01 -28.46
C CYS A 204 -43.16 4.48 -28.91
N LEU A 205 -43.12 4.74 -30.23
CA LEU A 205 -43.07 6.07 -30.80
C LEU A 205 -44.46 6.59 -31.10
N SER A 206 -44.73 7.86 -30.74
CA SER A 206 -45.93 8.58 -31.18
C SER A 206 -45.82 9.05 -32.63
N ASN A 207 -44.60 9.28 -33.12
CA ASN A 207 -44.31 9.71 -34.48
C ASN A 207 -43.11 8.95 -35.08
N GLN A 208 -43.35 8.15 -36.12
CA GLN A 208 -42.31 7.37 -36.80
C GLN A 208 -41.35 8.20 -37.66
N SER A 209 -41.72 9.43 -38.05
CA SER A 209 -40.81 10.33 -38.79
C SER A 209 -39.73 10.97 -37.91
N GLY A 210 -39.76 10.70 -36.60
CA GLY A 210 -38.85 11.27 -35.61
C GLY A 210 -37.52 10.55 -35.44
N LEU A 211 -37.21 9.55 -36.28
CA LEU A 211 -35.98 8.75 -36.15
C LEU A 211 -34.90 9.24 -37.12
N ILE A 212 -33.73 9.57 -36.60
CA ILE A 212 -32.53 9.89 -37.37
C ILE A 212 -31.45 8.88 -37.00
N PHE A 213 -31.08 8.03 -37.94
CA PHE A 213 -29.92 7.15 -37.79
C PHE A 213 -28.64 7.89 -38.19
N GLY A 214 -27.59 7.71 -37.38
CA GLY A 214 -26.26 8.22 -37.70
C GLY A 214 -25.77 7.59 -38.99
N ASN A 215 -25.51 8.41 -40.01
CA ASN A 215 -25.07 7.95 -41.32
C ASN A 215 -23.56 8.22 -41.50
N LEU A 216 -22.73 7.50 -40.73
CA LEU A 216 -21.30 7.46 -41.00
C LEU A 216 -21.08 6.46 -42.14
N THR A 217 -20.39 6.88 -43.20
CA THR A 217 -20.09 6.07 -44.39
C THR A 217 -19.41 4.72 -44.08
N LEU A 218 -18.78 4.60 -42.91
CA LEU A 218 -18.11 3.37 -42.43
C LEU A 218 -18.92 2.57 -41.40
N SER A 219 -19.91 3.16 -40.73
CA SER A 219 -20.70 2.52 -39.66
C SER A 219 -22.17 2.99 -39.69
N PRO A 220 -22.94 2.63 -40.73
CA PRO A 220 -24.36 2.99 -40.80
C PRO A 220 -25.11 2.50 -39.55
N ASN A 221 -25.95 3.38 -39.01
CA ASN A 221 -26.83 3.14 -37.87
C ASN A 221 -26.10 2.88 -36.54
N SER A 222 -24.84 3.27 -36.38
CA SER A 222 -24.13 3.11 -35.09
C SER A 222 -24.62 4.05 -33.98
N SER A 223 -25.45 5.03 -34.33
CA SER A 223 -26.17 5.90 -33.39
C SER A 223 -27.61 6.09 -33.85
N LEU A 224 -28.50 6.29 -32.88
CA LEU A 224 -29.90 6.62 -33.09
C LEU A 224 -30.22 7.92 -32.36
N THR A 225 -30.79 8.88 -33.07
CA THR A 225 -31.37 10.09 -32.50
C THR A 225 -32.89 10.05 -32.68
N ILE A 226 -33.62 10.20 -31.58
CA ILE A 226 -35.08 10.29 -31.56
C ILE A 226 -35.43 11.75 -31.33
N LEU A 227 -36.06 12.40 -32.30
CA LEU A 227 -36.38 13.83 -32.25
C LEU A 227 -37.38 14.15 -31.14
N GLY A 228 -37.25 15.34 -30.54
CA GLY A 228 -38.20 15.89 -29.59
C GLY A 228 -39.65 15.79 -30.09
N GLY A 229 -40.57 15.41 -29.21
CA GLY A 229 -42.00 15.22 -29.49
C GLY A 229 -42.38 13.83 -30.01
N SER A 230 -41.40 12.94 -30.26
CA SER A 230 -41.65 11.57 -30.74
C SER A 230 -41.97 10.55 -29.64
N LEU A 231 -41.78 10.95 -28.37
CA LEU A 231 -42.09 10.17 -27.18
C LEU A 231 -43.13 10.93 -26.35
N GLN A 232 -44.01 10.20 -25.67
CA GLN A 232 -45.00 10.78 -24.77
C GLN A 232 -44.32 11.18 -23.45
N SER A 233 -44.73 12.32 -22.89
CA SER A 233 -44.23 12.75 -21.58
C SER A 233 -44.86 11.95 -20.44
N ASN A 234 -44.23 12.02 -19.27
CA ASN A 234 -44.59 11.29 -18.06
C ASN A 234 -44.61 9.76 -18.24
N GLN A 235 -43.78 9.26 -19.15
CA GLN A 235 -43.66 7.85 -19.48
C GLN A 235 -42.21 7.39 -19.40
N MET A 236 -42.00 6.16 -18.92
CA MET A 236 -40.70 5.49 -18.93
C MET A 236 -40.62 4.52 -20.11
N TYR A 237 -39.52 4.59 -20.84
CA TYR A 237 -39.23 3.75 -21.99
C TYR A 237 -38.01 2.88 -21.72
N GLN A 238 -37.99 1.68 -22.29
CA GLN A 238 -36.80 0.85 -22.31
C GLN A 238 -36.32 0.68 -23.74
N PHE A 239 -35.07 1.07 -23.98
CA PHE A 239 -34.39 0.89 -25.25
C PHE A 239 -33.43 -0.28 -25.15
N MET A 240 -33.39 -1.09 -26.20
CA MET A 240 -32.44 -2.17 -26.36
C MET A 240 -31.71 -1.99 -27.68
N VAL A 241 -30.38 -2.19 -27.67
CA VAL A 241 -29.60 -2.36 -28.90
C VAL A 241 -29.10 -3.79 -28.97
N TYR A 242 -29.33 -4.43 -30.11
CA TYR A 242 -28.72 -5.70 -30.46
C TYR A 242 -27.63 -5.46 -31.49
N MET A 243 -26.43 -5.93 -31.17
CA MET A 243 -25.23 -5.77 -31.97
C MET A 243 -24.75 -7.12 -32.48
N GLU A 244 -24.54 -7.21 -33.78
CA GLU A 244 -24.06 -8.42 -34.46
C GLU A 244 -22.79 -8.10 -35.26
N ASN A 245 -21.75 -8.90 -35.10
CA ASN A 245 -20.52 -8.67 -35.84
C ASN A 245 -20.72 -9.01 -37.33
N ARG A 246 -20.35 -8.08 -38.23
CA ARG A 246 -20.57 -8.19 -39.68
C ARG A 246 -19.81 -9.35 -40.33
N LYS A 247 -18.70 -9.79 -39.75
CA LYS A 247 -17.89 -10.90 -40.26
C LYS A 247 -18.24 -12.24 -39.61
N ASN A 248 -18.69 -12.22 -38.35
CA ASN A 248 -19.03 -13.42 -37.61
C ASN A 248 -20.29 -13.22 -36.76
N SER A 249 -21.43 -13.65 -37.27
CA SER A 249 -22.74 -13.52 -36.61
C SER A 249 -22.85 -14.24 -35.27
N SER A 250 -21.93 -15.16 -34.94
CA SER A 250 -21.91 -15.81 -33.63
C SER A 250 -21.48 -14.87 -32.50
N ILE A 251 -20.86 -13.73 -32.83
CA ILE A 251 -20.44 -12.73 -31.85
C ILE A 251 -21.51 -11.64 -31.78
N GLN A 252 -22.19 -11.60 -30.64
CA GLN A 252 -23.35 -10.75 -30.43
C GLN A 252 -23.22 -10.05 -29.07
N ALA A 253 -23.78 -8.86 -28.97
CA ALA A 253 -23.88 -8.13 -27.71
C ALA A 253 -25.21 -7.40 -27.63
N THR A 254 -25.75 -7.31 -26.43
CA THR A 254 -27.02 -6.63 -26.18
C THR A 254 -26.81 -5.59 -25.08
N GLY A 255 -27.32 -4.39 -25.30
CA GLY A 255 -27.29 -3.31 -24.33
C GLY A 255 -28.69 -2.77 -24.06
N TYR A 256 -28.90 -2.24 -22.85
CA TYR A 256 -30.18 -1.69 -22.41
C TYR A 256 -30.01 -0.31 -21.78
N VAL A 257 -31.04 0.54 -21.87
CA VAL A 257 -31.14 1.78 -21.09
C VAL A 257 -32.61 2.14 -20.85
N LEU A 258 -32.90 2.60 -19.63
CA LEU A 258 -34.19 3.18 -19.27
C LEU A 258 -34.16 4.69 -19.49
N VAL A 259 -35.21 5.22 -20.11
CA VAL A 259 -35.35 6.66 -20.36
C VAL A 259 -36.69 7.14 -19.85
N THR A 260 -36.65 8.02 -18.86
CA THR A 260 -37.84 8.73 -18.38
C THR A 260 -38.00 10.02 -19.17
N VAL A 261 -39.17 10.20 -19.78
CA VAL A 261 -39.49 11.41 -20.54
C VAL A 261 -40.39 12.32 -19.69
N ASP A 262 -39.93 13.53 -19.44
CA ASP A 262 -40.62 14.53 -18.61
C ASP A 262 -41.08 15.74 -19.45
N ASP A 263 -42.04 16.51 -18.97
CA ASP A 263 -42.51 17.74 -19.62
C ASP A 263 -41.51 18.90 -19.52
N THR A 264 -40.54 18.79 -18.62
CA THR A 264 -39.51 19.81 -18.39
C THR A 264 -38.33 19.68 -19.37
N HIS A 265 -37.34 20.57 -19.29
CA HIS A 265 -36.07 20.47 -20.05
C HIS A 265 -34.90 20.09 -19.12
N PRO A 266 -34.87 18.86 -18.57
CA PRO A 266 -33.81 18.40 -17.68
C PRO A 266 -32.45 18.33 -18.40
N GLN A 267 -31.37 18.40 -17.64
CA GLN A 267 -30.02 18.13 -18.12
C GLN A 267 -29.73 16.63 -18.02
N LEU A 268 -28.91 16.11 -18.93
CA LEU A 268 -28.51 14.71 -18.89
C LEU A 268 -27.50 14.50 -17.76
N ILE A 269 -27.76 13.52 -16.89
CA ILE A 269 -26.83 13.09 -15.85
C ILE A 269 -26.40 11.66 -16.18
N VAL A 270 -25.10 11.40 -16.04
CA VAL A 270 -24.53 10.06 -16.15
C VAL A 270 -23.81 9.71 -14.86
N ILE A 271 -23.91 8.45 -14.46
CA ILE A 271 -23.29 7.88 -13.27
C ILE A 271 -22.22 6.88 -13.72
N GLY A 272 -21.07 6.89 -13.05
CA GLY A 272 -20.00 5.92 -13.26
C GLY A 272 -19.24 5.62 -11.97
N CYS A 273 -18.36 4.64 -12.05
CA CYS A 273 -17.51 4.23 -10.94
C CYS A 273 -16.12 4.85 -11.06
N VAL A 274 -15.58 5.35 -9.96
CA VAL A 274 -14.24 5.96 -9.91
C VAL A 274 -13.18 4.93 -10.33
N ILE A 275 -13.34 3.70 -9.85
CA ILE A 275 -12.53 2.55 -10.24
C ILE A 275 -13.35 1.73 -11.22
N SER A 276 -13.02 1.82 -12.51
CA SER A 276 -13.86 1.26 -13.59
C SER A 276 -14.00 -0.25 -13.50
N ILE A 277 -12.99 -0.96 -12.99
CA ILE A 277 -13.03 -2.43 -12.88
C ILE A 277 -13.99 -2.92 -11.80
N LEU A 278 -14.36 -2.08 -10.83
CA LEU A 278 -15.30 -2.45 -9.78
C LEU A 278 -16.75 -2.47 -10.27
N CYS A 279 -16.99 -2.01 -11.50
CA CYS A 279 -18.30 -1.91 -12.12
C CYS A 279 -18.28 -2.49 -13.52
N VAL A 280 -18.68 -3.75 -13.65
CA VAL A 280 -18.71 -4.47 -14.92
C VAL A 280 -20.14 -4.49 -15.43
N PRO A 281 -20.44 -3.90 -16.61
CA PRO A 281 -21.81 -3.93 -17.11
C PRO A 281 -22.25 -5.35 -17.46
N ASN A 282 -23.42 -5.75 -16.97
CA ASN A 282 -24.07 -7.02 -17.21
C ASN A 282 -25.54 -6.81 -17.57
N LEU A 283 -25.84 -6.84 -18.87
CA LEU A 283 -27.19 -6.67 -19.41
C LEU A 283 -27.86 -5.35 -18.95
N GLU A 284 -28.87 -5.42 -18.08
CA GLU A 284 -29.62 -4.26 -17.56
C GLU A 284 -29.01 -3.65 -16.29
N TYR A 285 -27.99 -4.29 -15.72
CA TYR A 285 -27.37 -3.95 -14.43
C TYR A 285 -25.86 -3.80 -14.59
N GLN A 286 -25.20 -3.24 -13.57
CA GLN A 286 -23.75 -3.34 -13.39
C GLN A 286 -23.45 -4.34 -12.27
N PHE A 287 -22.57 -5.30 -12.51
CA PHE A 287 -21.95 -6.03 -11.42
C PHE A 287 -21.02 -5.10 -10.68
N VAL A 288 -21.24 -5.01 -9.37
CA VAL A 288 -20.44 -4.21 -8.47
C VAL A 288 -19.77 -5.14 -7.49
N ASN A 289 -18.46 -5.00 -7.31
CA ASN A 289 -17.74 -5.73 -6.25
C ASN A 289 -17.41 -4.77 -5.09
N PRO A 290 -18.16 -4.84 -3.97
CA PRO A 290 -17.92 -4.03 -2.80
C PRO A 290 -17.28 -4.87 -1.68
N THR A 291 -16.17 -5.57 -1.94
CA THR A 291 -15.48 -6.34 -0.88
C THR A 291 -15.28 -5.48 0.39
N THR A 292 -15.05 -4.18 0.26
CA THR A 292 -15.32 -3.20 1.34
C THR A 292 -16.10 -1.96 0.89
N GLN A 293 -15.70 -1.30 -0.21
CA GLN A 293 -16.28 -0.02 -0.62
C GLN A 293 -16.21 0.22 -2.13
N VAL A 294 -17.18 0.98 -2.64
CA VAL A 294 -17.25 1.41 -4.04
C VAL A 294 -17.52 2.91 -4.09
N ALA A 295 -16.70 3.63 -4.85
CA ALA A 295 -16.86 5.06 -5.07
C ALA A 295 -17.53 5.31 -6.42
N LEU A 296 -18.65 6.04 -6.38
CA LEU A 296 -19.43 6.44 -7.55
C LEU A 296 -19.32 7.96 -7.73
N PHE A 297 -19.32 8.39 -8.99
CA PHE A 297 -19.39 9.80 -9.35
C PHE A 297 -20.50 10.02 -10.36
N ALA A 298 -20.96 11.27 -10.46
CA ALA A 298 -21.92 11.67 -11.46
C ALA A 298 -21.48 12.94 -12.19
N ILE A 299 -21.74 12.97 -13.50
CA ILE A 299 -21.40 14.10 -14.37
C ILE A 299 -22.68 14.58 -15.04
N CYS A 300 -22.87 15.90 -15.03
CA CYS A 300 -23.90 16.53 -15.83
C CYS A 300 -23.34 16.84 -17.22
N VAL A 301 -24.00 16.31 -18.25
CA VAL A 301 -23.58 16.42 -19.66
C VAL A 301 -24.43 17.50 -20.33
N GLY A 302 -23.77 18.58 -20.76
CA GLY A 302 -24.43 19.73 -21.40
C GLY A 302 -24.21 21.03 -20.62
N ASN A 303 -25.15 21.96 -20.73
CA ASN A 303 -25.05 23.27 -20.11
C ASN A 303 -25.64 23.26 -18.69
N CYS A 304 -24.85 22.87 -17.70
CA CYS A 304 -25.29 22.64 -16.33
C CYS A 304 -25.07 23.86 -15.42
N ILE A 305 -25.38 25.07 -15.91
CA ILE A 305 -25.27 26.31 -15.12
C ILE A 305 -26.44 26.36 -14.11
N ASN A 306 -26.17 26.85 -12.89
CA ASN A 306 -27.14 27.03 -11.80
C ASN A 306 -27.65 25.75 -11.12
N LEU A 307 -26.78 24.77 -10.91
CA LEU A 307 -27.07 23.63 -10.03
C LEU A 307 -27.28 24.11 -8.59
N GLN A 308 -28.44 23.81 -7.99
CA GLN A 308 -28.78 24.23 -6.62
C GLN A 308 -28.46 23.15 -5.59
N ASN A 309 -28.80 21.89 -5.89
CA ASN A 309 -28.67 20.79 -4.96
C ASN A 309 -28.41 19.46 -5.70
N ILE A 310 -27.65 18.58 -5.07
CA ILE A 310 -27.41 17.19 -5.50
C ILE A 310 -27.85 16.28 -4.37
N LYS A 311 -28.73 15.31 -4.68
CA LYS A 311 -29.17 14.29 -3.73
C LYS A 311 -28.91 12.90 -4.29
N TRP A 312 -28.21 12.07 -3.52
CA TRP A 312 -28.06 10.64 -3.78
C TRP A 312 -29.05 9.85 -2.92
N ASN A 313 -29.75 8.88 -3.52
CA ASN A 313 -30.58 7.93 -2.79
C ASN A 313 -30.24 6.51 -3.24
N ILE A 314 -29.92 5.65 -2.28
CA ILE A 314 -29.66 4.23 -2.52
C ILE A 314 -30.90 3.45 -2.13
N TYR A 315 -31.36 2.58 -3.02
CA TYR A 315 -32.48 1.69 -2.77
C TYR A 315 -32.05 0.23 -2.91
N GLN A 316 -32.64 -0.62 -2.08
CA GLN A 316 -32.59 -2.07 -2.20
C GLN A 316 -33.87 -2.58 -2.86
N GLY A 317 -33.71 -3.45 -3.85
CA GLY A 317 -34.77 -4.21 -4.50
C GLY A 317 -34.78 -5.65 -4.00
N SER A 318 -35.96 -6.25 -3.95
CA SER A 318 -36.12 -7.70 -3.85
C SER A 318 -36.86 -8.20 -5.08
N ASP A 319 -36.31 -9.23 -5.73
CA ASP A 319 -36.99 -9.91 -6.83
C ASP A 319 -38.11 -10.77 -6.26
N ASN A 320 -39.34 -10.25 -6.33
CA ASN A 320 -40.53 -11.04 -6.05
C ASN A 320 -40.86 -11.84 -7.32
N SER A 321 -40.57 -13.14 -7.31
CA SER A 321 -40.81 -14.08 -8.41
C SER A 321 -42.26 -14.14 -8.92
N SER A 322 -43.21 -13.49 -8.23
CA SER A 322 -44.62 -13.39 -8.59
C SER A 322 -45.05 -12.07 -9.24
N SER A 323 -44.21 -11.03 -9.25
CA SER A 323 -44.52 -9.72 -9.85
C SER A 323 -43.37 -9.22 -10.71
N ASN A 324 -43.66 -8.77 -11.94
CA ASN A 324 -42.69 -8.11 -12.85
C ASN A 324 -42.14 -6.75 -12.33
N TYR A 325 -42.31 -6.42 -11.05
CA TYR A 325 -41.90 -5.15 -10.46
C TYR A 325 -40.99 -5.40 -9.26
N THR A 326 -39.81 -4.80 -9.29
CA THR A 326 -38.88 -4.77 -8.15
C THR A 326 -39.36 -3.71 -7.16
N GLN A 327 -39.67 -4.12 -5.92
CA GLN A 327 -40.03 -3.16 -4.87
C GLN A 327 -38.77 -2.52 -4.30
N TRP A 328 -38.61 -1.21 -4.50
CA TRP A 328 -37.46 -0.45 -4.03
C TRP A 328 -37.69 0.13 -2.63
N THR A 329 -36.81 -0.20 -1.69
CA THR A 329 -36.82 0.33 -0.32
C THR A 329 -35.57 1.18 -0.09
N LEU A 330 -35.74 2.39 0.45
CA LEU A 330 -34.61 3.27 0.76
C LEU A 330 -33.68 2.61 1.80
N PHE A 331 -32.39 2.54 1.50
CA PHE A 331 -31.39 1.80 2.28
C PHE A 331 -31.26 2.28 3.75
N ASN A 332 -31.53 3.55 4.04
CA ASN A 332 -31.49 4.07 5.42
C ASN A 332 -32.61 3.53 6.33
N ASN A 333 -33.61 2.82 5.78
CA ASN A 333 -34.75 2.30 6.54
C ASN A 333 -34.69 0.78 6.79
N THR A 334 -33.61 0.09 6.39
CA THR A 334 -33.45 -1.37 6.53
C THR A 334 -32.63 -1.74 7.78
N ILE A 335 -33.14 -2.66 8.61
CA ILE A 335 -32.60 -2.98 9.96
C ILE A 335 -31.90 -4.36 10.02
N LEU A 336 -31.98 -5.21 8.99
CA LEU A 336 -31.42 -6.57 9.01
C LEU A 336 -30.71 -6.91 7.69
N TYR A 337 -29.47 -7.39 7.79
CA TYR A 337 -28.64 -7.83 6.67
C TYR A 337 -28.29 -9.31 6.87
N GLU A 338 -28.99 -10.21 6.18
CA GLU A 338 -28.53 -11.59 5.99
C GLU A 338 -28.40 -11.84 4.48
N ASN A 339 -27.29 -12.48 4.09
CA ASN A 339 -26.90 -13.01 2.77
C ASN A 339 -28.02 -13.12 1.72
N ILE A 340 -28.45 -12.01 1.14
CA ILE A 340 -29.39 -11.96 0.03
C ILE A 340 -28.71 -11.23 -1.11
N TRP A 341 -28.93 -11.75 -2.33
CA TRP A 341 -28.61 -11.15 -3.60
C TRP A 341 -29.06 -9.68 -3.58
N PHE A 342 -28.13 -8.76 -3.34
CA PHE A 342 -28.47 -7.35 -3.23
C PHE A 342 -28.66 -6.81 -4.63
N PHE A 343 -29.92 -6.64 -5.00
CA PHE A 343 -30.31 -5.80 -6.12
C PHE A 343 -30.39 -4.36 -5.62
N GLY A 344 -29.56 -3.49 -6.18
CA GLY A 344 -29.49 -2.09 -5.82
C GLY A 344 -29.88 -1.19 -6.98
N THR A 345 -30.53 -0.07 -6.69
CA THR A 345 -30.51 1.07 -7.59
C THR A 345 -30.00 2.28 -6.84
N ASN A 346 -28.95 2.89 -7.38
CA ASN A 346 -28.47 4.16 -6.90
C ASN A 346 -29.02 5.25 -7.80
N THR A 347 -29.89 6.07 -7.24
CA THR A 347 -30.49 7.20 -7.95
C THR A 347 -29.80 8.49 -7.53
N ILE A 348 -29.58 9.35 -8.51
CA ILE A 348 -29.11 10.70 -8.29
C ILE A 348 -30.13 11.69 -8.82
N VAL A 349 -30.35 12.75 -8.05
CA VAL A 349 -31.31 13.81 -8.34
C VAL A 349 -30.55 15.14 -8.32
N TYR A 350 -30.45 15.81 -9.45
CA TYR A 350 -29.94 17.18 -9.55
C TYR A 350 -31.11 18.14 -9.64
N THR A 351 -31.12 19.13 -8.75
CA THR A 351 -32.13 20.19 -8.75
C THR A 351 -31.52 21.46 -9.34
N PHE A 352 -32.12 21.94 -10.42
CA PHE A 352 -31.84 23.23 -11.03
C PHE A 352 -32.97 24.22 -10.71
N LEU A 353 -32.73 25.52 -10.92
CA LEU A 353 -33.76 26.56 -10.76
C LEU A 353 -35.05 26.29 -11.53
N SER A 354 -34.97 25.61 -12.68
CA SER A 354 -36.08 25.43 -13.62
C SER A 354 -36.47 23.97 -13.89
N ALA A 355 -35.73 22.99 -13.37
CA ALA A 355 -35.98 21.57 -13.66
C ALA A 355 -35.34 20.65 -12.61
N ILE A 356 -35.85 19.42 -12.52
CA ILE A 356 -35.25 18.33 -11.75
C ILE A 356 -34.77 17.30 -12.75
N SER A 357 -33.50 16.90 -12.65
CA SER A 357 -32.91 15.88 -13.50
C SER A 357 -32.57 14.67 -12.66
N THR A 358 -32.98 13.49 -13.11
CA THR A 358 -32.75 12.23 -12.39
C THR A 358 -31.99 11.25 -13.26
N SER A 359 -31.12 10.47 -12.65
CA SER A 359 -30.44 9.34 -13.29
C SER A 359 -30.31 8.21 -12.28
N ALA A 360 -30.22 6.98 -12.76
CA ALA A 360 -29.99 5.84 -11.89
C ALA A 360 -28.97 4.87 -12.47
N LEU A 361 -28.25 4.21 -11.56
CA LEU A 361 -27.37 3.10 -11.81
C LEU A 361 -27.99 1.87 -11.14
N ASN A 362 -28.43 0.90 -11.93
CA ASN A 362 -28.89 -0.37 -11.42
C ASN A 362 -27.69 -1.30 -11.30
N PHE A 363 -27.54 -1.95 -10.15
CA PHE A 363 -26.41 -2.82 -9.90
C PHE A 363 -26.78 -4.06 -9.10
N ILE A 364 -25.94 -5.09 -9.26
CA ILE A 364 -25.98 -6.34 -8.52
C ILE A 364 -24.64 -6.47 -7.82
N ILE A 365 -24.67 -6.76 -6.51
CA ILE A 365 -23.44 -7.03 -5.77
C ILE A 365 -22.93 -8.43 -6.14
N ASN A 366 -21.71 -8.48 -6.67
CA ASN A 366 -21.03 -9.74 -6.92
C ASN A 366 -20.89 -10.54 -5.62
N GLN A 367 -21.10 -11.85 -5.70
CA GLN A 367 -21.02 -12.73 -4.55
C GLN A 367 -19.62 -13.35 -4.46
N PRO A 368 -19.10 -13.60 -3.25
CA PRO A 368 -17.81 -14.25 -3.12
C PRO A 368 -17.89 -15.75 -3.47
N PRO A 369 -16.76 -16.39 -3.80
CA PRO A 369 -16.68 -17.83 -3.98
C PRO A 369 -17.29 -18.61 -2.80
N TYR A 370 -17.93 -19.74 -3.08
CA TYR A 370 -18.64 -20.52 -2.06
C TYR A 370 -18.46 -22.04 -2.19
N ASN A 371 -19.00 -22.80 -1.22
CA ASN A 371 -19.05 -24.27 -1.13
C ASN A 371 -17.71 -25.03 -1.05
N GLY A 372 -16.57 -24.36 -1.00
CA GLY A 372 -15.28 -25.02 -0.84
C GLY A 372 -14.84 -25.20 0.61
N SER A 373 -13.73 -25.91 0.78
CA SER A 373 -13.02 -26.04 2.05
C SER A 373 -11.53 -25.85 1.82
N CYS A 374 -10.75 -25.67 2.89
CA CYS A 374 -9.29 -25.59 2.81
C CYS A 374 -8.65 -26.38 3.96
N SER A 375 -7.53 -27.01 3.66
CA SER A 375 -6.78 -27.84 4.61
C SER A 375 -5.27 -27.66 4.41
N ILE A 376 -4.52 -27.91 5.48
CA ILE A 376 -3.06 -27.85 5.52
C ILE A 376 -2.49 -29.15 6.10
N ASN A 377 -1.38 -29.64 5.53
CA ASN A 377 -0.67 -30.81 6.04
C ASN A 377 0.85 -30.71 5.76
N PRO A 378 1.75 -31.08 6.69
CA PRO A 378 1.49 -31.57 8.06
C PRO A 378 1.04 -30.45 9.03
N MET A 379 0.57 -30.82 10.22
CA MET A 379 0.18 -29.84 11.26
C MET A 379 1.36 -29.34 12.12
N ASN A 380 2.47 -30.07 12.09
CA ASN A 380 3.69 -29.76 12.83
C ASN A 380 4.87 -29.75 11.86
N GLY A 381 5.79 -28.79 12.04
CA GLY A 381 7.00 -28.74 11.25
C GLY A 381 7.98 -27.67 11.72
N THR A 382 8.98 -27.43 10.89
CA THR A 382 9.97 -26.36 11.04
C THR A 382 9.81 -25.30 9.96
N THR A 383 10.54 -24.19 10.06
CA THR A 383 10.61 -23.16 9.01
C THR A 383 11.12 -23.66 7.65
N THR A 384 11.72 -24.86 7.61
CA THR A 384 12.20 -25.52 6.37
C THR A 384 11.24 -26.60 5.85
N THR A 385 10.22 -26.98 6.63
CA THR A 385 9.23 -28.00 6.27
C THR A 385 8.31 -27.50 5.15
N LEU A 386 8.04 -28.38 4.17
CA LEU A 386 7.05 -28.12 3.12
C LEU A 386 5.65 -28.50 3.59
N PHE A 387 4.79 -27.49 3.70
CA PHE A 387 3.38 -27.63 3.99
C PHE A 387 2.59 -27.63 2.68
N THR A 388 1.65 -28.55 2.57
CA THR A 388 0.75 -28.65 1.42
C THR A 388 -0.58 -28.00 1.76
N ILE A 389 -0.99 -27.03 0.95
CA ILE A 389 -2.30 -26.39 1.01
C ILE A 389 -3.19 -27.02 -0.05
N LEU A 390 -4.40 -27.42 0.35
CA LEU A 390 -5.41 -27.98 -0.54
C LEU A 390 -6.76 -27.32 -0.26
N CYS A 391 -7.30 -26.64 -1.27
CA CYS A 391 -8.59 -25.95 -1.22
C CYS A 391 -9.59 -26.49 -2.26
N PRO A 392 -10.19 -27.68 -2.06
CA PRO A 392 -11.07 -28.27 -3.06
C PRO A 392 -12.49 -27.70 -2.96
N GLY A 393 -13.22 -27.78 -4.09
CA GLY A 393 -14.67 -27.54 -4.13
C GLY A 393 -15.11 -26.07 -4.18
N TRP A 394 -14.18 -25.11 -4.24
CA TRP A 394 -14.53 -23.71 -4.45
C TRP A 394 -15.10 -23.50 -5.86
N TYR A 395 -16.26 -22.86 -5.91
CA TYR A 395 -16.94 -22.53 -7.14
C TYR A 395 -17.39 -21.07 -7.12
N ASP A 396 -17.31 -20.46 -8.29
CA ASP A 396 -17.83 -19.13 -8.58
C ASP A 396 -18.27 -19.13 -10.05
N GLU A 397 -19.34 -18.42 -10.40
CA GLU A 397 -19.86 -18.37 -11.78
C GLU A 397 -18.88 -17.68 -12.73
N ASP A 398 -18.14 -16.68 -12.24
CA ASP A 398 -17.10 -16.00 -12.99
C ASP A 398 -15.77 -16.75 -12.95
N GLY A 399 -15.61 -17.67 -12.01
CA GLY A 399 -14.43 -18.52 -11.83
C GLY A 399 -13.41 -17.94 -10.84
N ILE A 400 -12.50 -18.80 -10.38
CA ILE A 400 -11.50 -18.44 -9.37
C ILE A 400 -10.25 -17.83 -10.01
N LYS A 401 -9.85 -16.67 -9.51
CA LYS A 401 -8.65 -15.93 -9.94
C LYS A 401 -7.40 -16.43 -9.21
N ASP A 402 -7.41 -16.40 -7.88
CA ASP A 402 -6.25 -16.79 -7.07
C ASP A 402 -6.59 -17.16 -5.62
N TYR A 403 -5.58 -17.75 -4.97
CA TYR A 403 -5.54 -18.14 -3.57
C TYR A 403 -4.36 -17.40 -2.92
N SER A 404 -4.62 -16.65 -1.85
CA SER A 404 -3.62 -15.90 -1.11
C SER A 404 -3.53 -16.38 0.33
N LEU A 405 -2.34 -16.76 0.79
CA LEU A 405 -2.09 -17.31 2.11
C LEU A 405 -1.52 -16.23 3.03
N TYR A 406 -2.16 -16.04 4.19
CA TYR A 406 -1.68 -15.16 5.24
C TYR A 406 -1.48 -15.91 6.55
N ALA A 407 -0.51 -15.47 7.35
CA ALA A 407 -0.23 -16.04 8.65
C ALA A 407 -0.01 -14.96 9.71
N TRP A 408 -0.36 -15.26 10.97
CA TRP A 408 -0.12 -14.40 12.12
C TRP A 408 0.07 -15.24 13.39
N THR A 409 0.65 -14.62 14.42
CA THR A 409 0.85 -15.25 15.74
C THR A 409 -0.27 -14.85 16.69
N THR A 410 -0.24 -13.62 17.22
CA THR A 410 -1.15 -13.16 18.27
C THR A 410 -2.25 -12.23 17.75
N ASP A 411 -1.90 -11.27 16.90
CA ASP A 411 -2.82 -10.25 16.38
C ASP A 411 -3.06 -10.42 14.87
N VAL A 412 -4.33 -10.63 14.48
CA VAL A 412 -4.75 -10.76 13.08
C VAL A 412 -4.52 -9.48 12.27
N SER A 413 -4.47 -8.31 12.92
CA SER A 413 -4.16 -7.03 12.27
C SER A 413 -2.73 -7.00 11.70
N GLN A 414 -1.85 -7.84 12.24
CA GLN A 414 -0.45 -7.99 11.84
C GLN A 414 -0.24 -9.19 10.90
N LYS A 415 -1.29 -9.69 10.24
CA LYS A 415 -1.18 -10.81 9.30
C LYS A 415 -0.20 -10.49 8.16
N LEU A 416 0.69 -11.43 7.87
CA LEU A 416 1.70 -11.32 6.83
C LEU A 416 1.32 -12.21 5.65
N MET A 417 1.50 -11.69 4.44
CA MET A 417 1.31 -12.50 3.24
C MET A 417 2.50 -13.44 3.08
N ILE A 418 2.23 -14.74 3.00
CA ILE A 418 3.26 -15.79 2.92
C ILE A 418 3.43 -16.29 1.48
N ALA A 419 2.33 -16.47 0.76
CA ALA A 419 2.36 -16.99 -0.60
C ALA A 419 1.06 -16.66 -1.34
N TYR A 420 1.07 -16.78 -2.65
CA TYR A 420 -0.14 -16.84 -3.47
C TYR A 420 -0.02 -17.86 -4.59
N SER A 421 -1.15 -18.32 -5.10
CA SER A 421 -1.23 -19.35 -6.14
C SER A 421 -2.46 -19.14 -7.02
N SER A 422 -2.34 -19.41 -8.31
CA SER A 422 -3.48 -19.45 -9.25
C SER A 422 -4.21 -20.81 -9.25
N VAL A 423 -3.73 -21.78 -8.46
CA VAL A 423 -4.31 -23.12 -8.33
C VAL A 423 -4.60 -23.46 -6.87
N SER A 424 -5.62 -24.29 -6.66
CA SER A 424 -6.10 -24.70 -5.34
C SER A 424 -5.20 -25.68 -4.58
N TYR A 425 -4.11 -26.14 -5.21
CA TYR A 425 -3.13 -27.06 -4.63
C TYR A 425 -1.73 -26.50 -4.80
N PHE A 426 -1.07 -26.18 -3.70
CA PHE A 426 0.29 -25.62 -3.72
C PHE A 426 1.05 -25.92 -2.43
N GLN A 427 2.38 -25.81 -2.49
CA GLN A 427 3.26 -26.05 -1.34
C GLN A 427 3.90 -24.75 -0.86
N VAL A 428 4.06 -24.63 0.45
CA VAL A 428 4.61 -23.44 1.11
C VAL A 428 5.54 -23.83 2.25
N ARG A 429 6.49 -22.94 2.57
CA ARG A 429 7.21 -22.92 3.84
C ARG A 429 6.66 -21.80 4.69
N LEU A 430 6.50 -22.09 5.98
CA LEU A 430 5.88 -21.17 6.92
C LEU A 430 6.92 -20.54 7.84
N PRO A 431 6.69 -19.29 8.30
CA PRO A 431 7.48 -18.70 9.37
C PRO A 431 7.28 -19.46 10.69
N SER A 432 8.16 -19.21 11.67
CA SER A 432 7.99 -19.75 13.01
C SER A 432 6.72 -19.19 13.66
N GLY A 433 6.05 -20.02 14.45
CA GLY A 433 4.91 -19.58 15.25
C GLY A 433 5.35 -18.75 16.46
N ASP A 434 4.39 -18.49 17.34
CA ASP A 434 4.60 -17.76 18.59
C ASP A 434 5.77 -18.35 19.43
N ASN A 435 6.57 -17.50 20.06
CA ASN A 435 7.80 -17.91 20.73
C ASN A 435 7.58 -18.90 21.89
N GLN A 436 6.41 -18.88 22.53
CA GLN A 436 6.10 -19.76 23.67
C GLN A 436 5.37 -21.02 23.23
N THR A 437 4.41 -20.89 22.31
CA THR A 437 3.51 -21.98 21.92
C THR A 437 3.86 -22.64 20.59
N SER A 438 4.77 -22.02 19.82
CA SER A 438 5.05 -22.33 18.41
C SER A 438 3.82 -22.30 17.50
N LEU A 439 2.70 -21.75 17.97
CA LEU A 439 1.43 -21.74 17.25
C LEU A 439 1.44 -20.65 16.19
N LEU A 440 1.05 -21.00 14.98
CA LEU A 440 0.87 -20.10 13.86
C LEU A 440 -0.56 -20.23 13.32
N ASN A 441 -1.28 -19.11 13.32
CA ASN A 441 -2.62 -19.03 12.77
C ASN A 441 -2.55 -18.71 11.28
N ILE A 442 -3.46 -19.30 10.50
CA ILE A 442 -3.43 -19.23 9.05
C ILE A 442 -4.82 -18.95 8.50
N ILE A 443 -4.88 -18.06 7.52
CA ILE A 443 -6.09 -17.74 6.76
C ILE A 443 -5.75 -17.77 5.28
N ILE A 444 -6.68 -18.26 4.49
CA ILE A 444 -6.58 -18.25 3.03
C ILE A 444 -7.69 -17.39 2.46
N SER A 445 -7.30 -16.43 1.64
CA SER A 445 -8.21 -15.58 0.89
C SER A 445 -8.37 -16.18 -0.51
N ILE A 446 -9.61 -16.38 -0.93
CA ILE A 446 -9.94 -16.98 -2.23
C ILE A 446 -10.70 -15.93 -3.01
N ARG A 447 -10.21 -15.63 -4.21
CA ARG A 447 -10.64 -14.49 -5.01
C ARG A 447 -11.20 -14.95 -6.34
N ASP A 448 -12.33 -14.39 -6.76
CA ASP A 448 -12.90 -14.61 -8.09
C ASP A 448 -12.30 -13.67 -9.16
N LEU A 449 -12.73 -13.81 -10.42
CA LEU A 449 -12.29 -12.95 -11.53
C LEU A 449 -12.80 -11.50 -11.44
N LEU A 450 -13.80 -11.21 -10.60
CA LEU A 450 -14.33 -9.88 -10.35
C LEU A 450 -13.79 -9.26 -9.04
N ASP A 451 -12.74 -9.85 -8.46
CA ASP A 451 -12.03 -9.45 -7.25
C ASP A 451 -12.81 -9.61 -5.92
N CYS A 452 -13.92 -10.36 -5.88
CA CYS A 452 -14.62 -10.63 -4.62
C CYS A 452 -13.86 -11.72 -3.84
N VAL A 453 -13.76 -11.53 -2.52
CA VAL A 453 -12.92 -12.36 -1.67
C VAL A 453 -13.72 -13.02 -0.55
N VAL A 454 -13.50 -14.32 -0.37
CA VAL A 454 -13.85 -15.04 0.86
C VAL A 454 -12.58 -15.37 1.64
N GLU A 455 -12.60 -15.14 2.95
CA GLU A 455 -11.52 -15.54 3.84
C GLU A 455 -11.92 -16.78 4.65
N VAL A 456 -11.04 -17.78 4.67
CA VAL A 456 -11.28 -19.06 5.34
C VAL A 456 -10.19 -19.31 6.37
N ASN A 457 -10.58 -19.33 7.64
CA ASN A 457 -9.68 -19.71 8.72
C ASN A 457 -9.35 -21.20 8.60
N MET A 458 -8.06 -21.51 8.55
CA MET A 458 -7.57 -22.89 8.58
C MET A 458 -7.17 -23.30 9.98
N SER A 459 -6.92 -24.59 10.17
CA SER A 459 -6.36 -25.10 11.42
C SER A 459 -4.98 -24.48 11.67
N SER A 460 -4.76 -23.95 12.88
CA SER A 460 -3.47 -23.45 13.32
C SER A 460 -2.42 -24.58 13.35
N VAL A 461 -1.19 -24.27 13.00
CA VAL A 461 -0.08 -25.23 12.89
C VAL A 461 1.04 -24.89 13.86
N HIS A 462 1.83 -25.88 14.26
CA HIS A 462 3.01 -25.68 15.09
C HIS A 462 4.26 -25.62 14.23
N VAL A 463 4.91 -24.45 14.16
CA VAL A 463 6.12 -24.24 13.36
C VAL A 463 7.26 -23.77 14.24
N ILE A 464 8.29 -24.60 14.34
CA ILE A 464 9.49 -24.32 15.14
C ILE A 464 10.60 -23.79 14.24
N VAL A 465 11.44 -22.91 14.78
CA VAL A 465 12.63 -22.41 14.07
C VAL A 465 13.59 -23.56 13.78
N ASP A 466 14.04 -23.68 12.52
CA ASP A 466 15.18 -24.54 12.16
C ASP A 466 16.50 -23.89 12.60
N SER A 467 16.79 -23.94 13.89
CA SER A 467 17.98 -23.33 14.49
C SER A 467 19.28 -23.89 13.93
N VAL A 468 19.30 -25.17 13.56
CA VAL A 468 20.45 -25.81 12.92
C VAL A 468 20.68 -25.22 11.53
N GLY A 469 19.64 -25.10 10.71
CA GLY A 469 19.72 -24.48 9.38
C GLY A 469 20.22 -23.03 9.44
N ILE A 470 19.73 -22.25 10.41
CA ILE A 470 20.13 -20.85 10.61
C ILE A 470 21.58 -20.73 11.10
N ASN A 471 21.98 -21.53 12.08
CA ASN A 471 23.37 -21.54 12.54
C ASN A 471 24.34 -21.99 11.44
N ASN A 472 23.94 -22.96 10.62
CA ASN A 472 24.70 -23.37 9.45
C ASN A 472 24.83 -22.23 8.42
N LEU A 473 23.78 -21.42 8.21
CA LEU A 473 23.84 -20.23 7.36
C LEU A 473 24.83 -19.19 7.91
N ILE A 474 24.75 -18.88 9.21
CA ILE A 474 25.64 -17.92 9.88
C ILE A 474 27.11 -18.36 9.76
N THR A 475 27.40 -19.62 10.09
CA THR A 475 28.76 -20.18 10.04
C THR A 475 29.31 -20.34 8.62
N SER A 476 28.45 -20.65 7.64
CA SER A 476 28.87 -20.74 6.22
C SER A 476 29.35 -19.39 5.69
N LEU A 477 28.66 -18.30 6.05
CA LEU A 477 29.04 -16.95 5.65
C LEU A 477 30.34 -16.44 6.29
N GLN A 478 30.65 -16.93 7.49
CA GLN A 478 31.89 -16.58 8.19
C GLN A 478 33.12 -17.35 7.68
N SER A 479 32.94 -18.48 6.98
CA SER A 479 34.03 -19.43 6.69
C SER A 479 34.68 -19.32 5.30
N SER A 480 33.98 -18.86 4.25
CA SER A 480 34.50 -18.42 2.92
C SER A 480 33.35 -18.31 1.89
N PRO A 481 33.42 -17.46 0.84
CA PRO A 481 32.38 -17.41 -0.21
C PRO A 481 32.11 -18.74 -0.94
N ASN A 482 33.11 -19.63 -1.02
CA ASN A 482 33.00 -20.89 -1.77
C ASN A 482 32.21 -21.99 -1.03
N THR A 483 31.89 -21.84 0.26
CA THR A 483 31.09 -22.79 1.04
C THR A 483 29.58 -22.47 1.02
N LEU A 484 29.21 -21.26 0.59
CA LEU A 484 27.83 -20.76 0.59
C LEU A 484 26.90 -21.48 -0.40
N THR A 485 27.42 -21.94 -1.52
CA THR A 485 26.61 -22.57 -2.59
C THR A 485 26.04 -23.93 -2.19
N ASN A 486 26.59 -24.55 -1.16
CA ASN A 486 26.08 -25.81 -0.59
C ASN A 486 24.99 -25.61 0.47
N ASN A 487 24.73 -24.36 0.87
CA ASN A 487 23.73 -24.11 1.89
C ASN A 487 22.30 -24.26 1.29
N PRO A 488 21.42 -25.09 1.89
CA PRO A 488 20.10 -25.37 1.34
C PRO A 488 19.20 -24.13 1.27
N ILE A 489 19.37 -23.16 2.18
CA ILE A 489 18.65 -21.89 2.15
C ILE A 489 19.08 -21.07 0.94
N VAL A 490 20.38 -21.01 0.66
CA VAL A 490 20.92 -20.28 -0.51
C VAL A 490 20.47 -20.92 -1.82
N GLN A 491 20.36 -22.26 -1.87
CA GLN A 491 19.80 -22.98 -3.01
C GLN A 491 18.34 -22.60 -3.27
N LEU A 492 17.53 -22.50 -2.23
CA LEU A 492 16.13 -22.08 -2.34
C LEU A 492 16.01 -20.62 -2.81
N LEU A 493 16.83 -19.71 -2.26
CA LEU A 493 16.85 -18.30 -2.67
C LEU A 493 17.30 -18.14 -4.14
N SER A 494 18.27 -18.95 -4.57
CA SER A 494 18.77 -18.94 -5.95
C SER A 494 17.74 -19.40 -6.99
N SER A 495 16.62 -20.03 -6.55
CA SER A 495 15.52 -20.41 -7.46
C SER A 495 14.93 -19.19 -8.18
N GLY A 496 14.92 -18.02 -7.53
CA GLY A 496 14.28 -16.80 -8.04
C GLY A 496 12.76 -16.90 -8.13
N ASP A 497 12.14 -17.92 -7.55
CA ASP A 497 10.69 -18.03 -7.40
C ASP A 497 10.22 -17.08 -6.29
N GLN A 498 9.28 -16.18 -6.59
CA GLN A 498 8.89 -15.12 -5.66
C GLN A 498 8.29 -15.66 -4.36
N ASN A 499 7.47 -16.71 -4.46
CA ASN A 499 6.90 -17.37 -3.29
C ASN A 499 8.01 -17.97 -2.42
N THR A 500 8.92 -18.73 -3.01
CA THR A 500 10.04 -19.36 -2.28
C THR A 500 10.96 -18.32 -1.67
N VAL A 501 11.38 -17.30 -2.44
CA VAL A 501 12.24 -16.22 -1.96
C VAL A 501 11.55 -15.44 -0.84
N GLY A 502 10.28 -15.07 -1.04
CA GLY A 502 9.48 -14.34 -0.05
C GLY A 502 9.31 -15.11 1.25
N GLN A 503 8.94 -16.39 1.18
CA GLN A 503 8.80 -17.28 2.36
C GLN A 503 10.10 -17.38 3.15
N ILE A 504 11.21 -17.65 2.47
CA ILE A 504 12.52 -17.84 3.12
C ILE A 504 13.03 -16.53 3.71
N LEU A 505 12.95 -15.41 2.97
CA LEU A 505 13.37 -14.11 3.48
C LEU A 505 12.53 -13.68 4.68
N THR A 506 11.21 -13.87 4.64
CA THR A 506 10.31 -13.56 5.75
C THR A 506 10.66 -14.39 6.99
N ALA A 507 10.79 -15.71 6.86
CA ALA A 507 11.08 -16.60 7.98
C ALA A 507 12.44 -16.29 8.64
N ILE A 508 13.49 -16.09 7.84
CA ILE A 508 14.84 -15.77 8.35
C ILE A 508 14.86 -14.38 8.98
N SER A 509 14.21 -13.41 8.34
CA SER A 509 14.19 -12.03 8.84
C SER A 509 13.48 -11.92 10.18
N GLN A 510 12.37 -12.64 10.37
CA GLN A 510 11.69 -12.70 11.67
C GLN A 510 12.61 -13.25 12.77
N GLN A 511 13.33 -14.35 12.49
CA GLN A 511 14.30 -14.88 13.45
C GLN A 511 15.41 -13.87 13.76
N PHE A 512 15.94 -13.17 12.75
CA PHE A 512 16.97 -12.17 12.95
C PHE A 512 16.45 -10.93 13.69
N ASN A 513 15.19 -10.54 13.45
CA ASN A 513 14.55 -9.46 14.18
C ASN A 513 14.38 -9.82 15.66
N GLN A 514 13.97 -11.05 15.96
CA GLN A 514 13.90 -11.54 17.33
C GLN A 514 15.28 -11.56 18.00
N MET A 515 16.29 -12.15 17.34
CA MET A 515 17.66 -12.17 17.89
C MET A 515 18.20 -10.75 18.12
N ASN A 516 17.90 -9.79 17.24
CA ASN A 516 18.29 -8.40 17.45
C ASN A 516 17.67 -7.81 18.73
N SER A 517 16.36 -8.03 18.95
CA SER A 517 15.69 -7.59 20.18
C SER A 517 16.32 -8.20 21.43
N GLU A 518 16.56 -9.52 21.43
CA GLU A 518 17.20 -10.23 22.56
C GLU A 518 18.62 -9.70 22.83
N ASN A 519 19.41 -9.46 21.77
CA ASN A 519 20.76 -8.90 21.89
C ASN A 519 20.76 -7.47 22.43
N ILE A 520 19.76 -6.66 22.07
CA ILE A 520 19.60 -5.31 22.61
C ILE A 520 19.26 -5.37 24.10
N ASP A 521 18.30 -6.22 24.50
CA ASP A 521 17.91 -6.38 25.91
C ASP A 521 19.09 -6.87 26.76
N GLN A 522 19.90 -7.79 26.22
CA GLN A 522 21.13 -8.25 26.87
C GLN A 522 22.17 -7.12 27.00
N ALA A 523 22.37 -6.31 25.96
CA ALA A 523 23.30 -5.19 26.01
C ALA A 523 22.86 -4.13 27.03
N VAL A 524 21.57 -3.80 27.05
CA VAL A 524 20.98 -2.82 28.00
C VAL A 524 21.08 -3.32 29.44
N SER A 525 20.73 -4.58 29.70
CA SER A 525 20.89 -5.18 31.03
C SER A 525 22.37 -5.29 31.47
N SER A 526 23.30 -5.33 30.51
CA SER A 526 24.75 -5.31 30.77
C SER A 526 25.34 -3.91 30.92
N GLY A 527 24.53 -2.86 30.86
CA GLY A 527 24.94 -1.47 31.13
C GLY A 527 25.24 -0.62 29.88
N VAL A 528 24.76 -1.02 28.70
CA VAL A 528 24.82 -0.19 27.49
C VAL A 528 23.55 0.68 27.41
N PRO A 529 23.64 2.02 27.32
CA PRO A 529 22.46 2.87 27.23
C PRO A 529 21.63 2.60 25.96
N ALA A 530 20.35 2.27 26.10
CA ALA A 530 19.47 1.93 24.97
C ALA A 530 19.42 3.03 23.89
N ALA A 531 19.47 4.31 24.28
CA ALA A 531 19.46 5.45 23.36
C ALA A 531 20.62 5.45 22.34
N THR A 532 21.73 4.77 22.63
CA THR A 532 22.95 4.74 21.81
C THR A 532 23.00 3.57 20.81
N ILE A 533 22.14 2.57 20.97
CA ILE A 533 22.14 1.35 20.14
C ILE A 533 20.79 1.07 19.46
N LEU A 534 19.73 1.81 19.82
CA LEU A 534 18.37 1.58 19.34
C LEU A 534 17.62 2.91 19.11
N VAL A 535 16.85 2.95 18.02
CA VAL A 535 15.73 3.87 17.82
C VAL A 535 14.43 3.17 18.21
N SER A 536 13.70 3.74 19.16
CA SER A 536 12.52 3.09 19.73
C SER A 536 11.34 3.10 18.76
N SER A 537 10.64 1.97 18.62
CA SER A 537 9.42 1.89 17.83
C SER A 537 8.31 2.81 18.37
N LEU A 538 7.35 3.15 17.52
CA LEU A 538 6.13 3.83 17.94
C LEU A 538 5.37 2.95 18.95
N GLY A 539 4.87 3.58 20.02
CA GLY A 539 4.13 2.90 21.09
C GLY A 539 4.97 2.08 22.09
N SER A 540 6.29 1.98 21.94
CA SER A 540 7.12 1.28 22.93
C SER A 540 7.26 2.06 24.23
N SER A 541 7.42 1.33 25.34
CA SER A 541 7.85 1.88 26.63
C SER A 541 9.36 2.05 26.70
N SER A 542 9.84 2.80 27.69
CA SER A 542 11.27 2.99 27.96
C SER A 542 11.93 1.68 28.42
N LEU A 543 13.11 1.36 27.87
CA LEU A 543 14.00 0.30 28.33
C LEU A 543 14.90 0.90 29.44
N GLN A 544 14.57 0.62 30.70
CA GLN A 544 15.34 1.15 31.84
C GLN A 544 16.71 0.47 31.95
N GLY A 545 17.79 1.23 31.72
CA GLY A 545 19.16 0.86 32.06
C GLY A 545 19.57 1.47 33.41
N ASN A 546 20.13 0.65 34.30
CA ASN A 546 20.48 1.06 35.67
C ASN A 546 21.85 1.76 35.82
N SER A 547 22.57 2.04 34.73
CA SER A 547 23.96 2.54 34.79
C SER A 547 24.14 3.92 34.15
N THR A 548 24.86 4.79 34.86
CA THR A 548 25.35 6.09 34.36
C THR A 548 26.69 5.98 33.62
N SER A 549 27.30 4.78 33.57
CA SER A 549 28.55 4.50 32.86
C SER A 549 28.37 3.38 31.83
N VAL A 550 28.97 3.56 30.65
CA VAL A 550 28.89 2.61 29.53
C VAL A 550 29.80 1.43 29.80
N ASN A 551 29.26 0.22 29.74
CA ASN A 551 30.07 -0.99 29.79
C ASN A 551 30.69 -1.28 28.40
N GLU A 552 31.93 -0.83 28.20
CA GLU A 552 32.67 -0.99 26.93
C GLU A 552 32.83 -2.45 26.48
N SER A 553 32.97 -3.39 27.42
CA SER A 553 33.10 -4.82 27.09
C SER A 553 31.81 -5.38 26.49
N ALA A 554 30.67 -5.04 27.09
CA ALA A 554 29.35 -5.42 26.58
C ALA A 554 29.04 -4.76 25.23
N LEU A 555 29.44 -3.49 25.05
CA LEU A 555 29.30 -2.78 23.78
C LEU A 555 30.13 -3.43 22.65
N THR A 556 31.34 -3.88 22.97
CA THR A 556 32.21 -4.58 22.00
C THR A 556 31.61 -5.93 21.57
N GLU A 557 31.11 -6.72 22.53
CA GLU A 557 30.46 -8.00 22.24
C GLU A 557 29.20 -7.82 21.39
N TYR A 558 28.35 -6.86 21.77
CA TYR A 558 27.15 -6.48 21.01
C TYR A 558 27.51 -6.08 19.57
N THR A 559 28.51 -5.23 19.38
CA THR A 559 28.92 -4.74 18.06
C THR A 559 29.43 -5.86 17.15
N LYS A 560 30.10 -6.88 17.71
CA LYS A 560 30.54 -8.07 16.95
C LYS A 560 29.35 -8.88 16.42
N ILE A 561 28.34 -9.09 17.27
CA ILE A 561 27.12 -9.83 16.88
C ILE A 561 26.33 -9.03 15.84
N LEU A 562 26.20 -7.71 16.06
CA LEU A 562 25.54 -6.78 15.16
C LEU A 562 26.11 -6.84 13.74
N ASN A 563 27.43 -6.72 13.61
CA ASN A 563 28.12 -6.76 12.32
C ASN A 563 27.98 -8.11 11.60
N THR A 564 27.97 -9.22 12.35
CA THR A 564 27.72 -10.55 11.76
C THR A 564 26.33 -10.61 11.11
N GLN A 565 25.30 -10.16 11.82
CA GLN A 565 23.93 -10.16 11.32
C GLN A 565 23.73 -9.15 10.19
N ALA A 566 24.41 -8.00 10.23
CA ALA A 566 24.37 -7.02 9.15
C ALA A 566 24.96 -7.56 7.84
N ASN A 567 26.09 -8.27 7.89
CA ASN A 567 26.69 -8.91 6.71
C ASN A 567 25.76 -9.96 6.08
N LEU A 568 25.05 -10.72 6.91
CA LEU A 568 24.03 -11.68 6.46
C LEU A 568 22.87 -10.96 5.75
N ARG A 569 22.34 -9.87 6.31
CA ARG A 569 21.26 -9.09 5.69
C ARG A 569 21.70 -8.44 4.38
N ASP A 570 22.92 -7.90 4.31
CA ASP A 570 23.53 -7.36 3.09
C ASP A 570 23.51 -8.41 1.96
N TYR A 571 23.93 -9.64 2.26
CA TYR A 571 23.90 -10.75 1.31
C TYR A 571 22.46 -11.17 0.93
N LEU A 572 21.57 -11.38 1.91
CA LEU A 572 20.20 -11.82 1.67
C LEU A 572 19.39 -10.81 0.85
N MET A 573 19.64 -9.52 1.02
CA MET A 573 18.95 -8.46 0.29
C MET A 573 19.16 -8.55 -1.23
N THR A 574 20.28 -9.11 -1.69
CA THR A 574 20.59 -9.24 -3.12
C THR A 574 19.59 -10.12 -3.88
N PHE A 575 18.95 -11.09 -3.21
CA PHE A 575 17.94 -11.96 -3.82
C PHE A 575 16.61 -11.24 -4.12
N THR A 576 16.45 -9.98 -3.67
CA THR A 576 15.25 -9.19 -3.93
C THR A 576 15.30 -8.40 -5.25
N THR A 577 16.47 -8.23 -5.86
CA THR A 577 16.66 -7.33 -7.01
C THR A 577 15.95 -7.83 -8.26
N ASP A 578 15.97 -9.14 -8.49
CA ASP A 578 15.59 -9.77 -9.76
C ASP A 578 14.19 -10.42 -9.72
N LEU A 579 13.39 -10.13 -8.69
CA LEU A 579 12.00 -10.60 -8.62
C LEU A 579 11.12 -9.84 -9.62
N VAL A 580 10.21 -10.53 -10.31
CA VAL A 580 9.25 -9.90 -11.24
C VAL A 580 8.19 -9.14 -10.45
N ILE A 581 7.53 -8.13 -11.00
CA ILE A 581 6.33 -7.53 -10.39
C ILE A 581 5.17 -7.82 -11.33
N THR A 582 4.26 -8.73 -10.93
CA THR A 582 3.25 -9.30 -11.85
C THR A 582 1.81 -8.95 -11.51
N SER A 583 1.50 -8.67 -10.24
CA SER A 583 0.14 -8.44 -9.75
C SER A 583 0.13 -7.72 -8.40
N SER A 584 -1.04 -7.35 -7.89
CA SER A 584 -1.20 -6.84 -6.52
C SER A 584 -0.65 -7.82 -5.47
N ASN A 585 -0.85 -9.13 -5.67
CA ASN A 585 -0.31 -10.18 -4.79
C ASN A 585 1.22 -10.24 -4.82
N SER A 586 1.85 -10.08 -5.99
CA SER A 586 3.31 -9.98 -6.12
C SER A 586 3.85 -8.75 -5.35
N ILE A 587 3.17 -7.60 -5.45
CA ILE A 587 3.55 -6.39 -4.71
C ILE A 587 3.42 -6.62 -3.20
N LYS A 588 2.29 -7.17 -2.72
CA LYS A 588 2.03 -7.45 -1.31
C LYS A 588 3.04 -8.42 -0.71
N LEU A 589 3.36 -9.51 -1.41
CA LEU A 589 4.34 -10.50 -0.95
C LEU A 589 5.73 -9.87 -0.80
N GLN A 590 6.20 -9.20 -1.84
CA GLN A 590 7.55 -8.62 -1.83
C GLN A 590 7.69 -7.45 -0.86
N SER A 591 6.69 -6.58 -0.78
CA SER A 591 6.70 -5.49 0.19
C SER A 591 6.68 -6.00 1.62
N SER A 592 5.93 -7.08 1.89
CA SER A 592 5.93 -7.75 3.20
C SER A 592 7.31 -8.31 3.55
N SER A 593 7.95 -9.06 2.63
CA SER A 593 9.32 -9.56 2.86
C SER A 593 10.34 -8.43 3.04
N LEU A 594 10.23 -7.34 2.27
CA LEU A 594 11.08 -6.15 2.40
C LEU A 594 10.90 -5.46 3.75
N ALA A 595 9.66 -5.30 4.21
CA ALA A 595 9.37 -4.73 5.53
C ALA A 595 9.98 -5.58 6.66
N GLN A 596 9.95 -6.90 6.54
CA GLN A 596 10.55 -7.83 7.52
C GLN A 596 12.08 -7.78 7.52
N ILE A 597 12.73 -7.85 6.34
CA ILE A 597 14.20 -7.85 6.27
C ILE A 597 14.82 -6.51 6.66
N THR A 598 14.08 -5.41 6.52
CA THR A 598 14.52 -4.06 6.92
C THR A 598 14.14 -3.65 8.35
N GLN A 599 13.35 -4.44 9.07
CA GLN A 599 12.83 -4.07 10.40
C GLN A 599 13.93 -3.79 11.44
N SER A 600 15.03 -4.54 11.43
CA SER A 600 16.18 -4.29 12.30
C SER A 600 17.08 -3.20 11.70
N THR A 601 16.70 -1.95 11.92
CA THR A 601 17.30 -0.77 11.27
C THR A 601 18.78 -0.57 11.59
N ASN A 602 19.24 -1.02 12.76
CA ASN A 602 20.65 -1.01 13.19
C ASN A 602 21.53 -2.06 12.47
N GLN A 603 20.94 -2.96 11.67
CA GLN A 603 21.65 -4.04 10.95
C GLN A 603 21.66 -3.83 9.43
N LEU A 604 21.32 -2.65 8.95
CA LEU A 604 21.26 -2.35 7.51
C LEU A 604 22.48 -1.54 7.09
N THR A 605 23.30 -2.15 6.24
CA THR A 605 24.44 -1.51 5.59
C THR A 605 23.98 -0.52 4.51
N ARG A 606 24.85 0.39 4.08
CA ARG A 606 24.56 1.31 2.97
C ARG A 606 24.16 0.61 1.67
N ALA A 607 24.77 -0.54 1.36
CA ALA A 607 24.40 -1.31 0.17
C ALA A 607 23.00 -1.93 0.31
N ALA A 608 22.69 -2.53 1.48
CA ALA A 608 21.36 -3.05 1.76
C ALA A 608 20.29 -1.94 1.71
N LEU A 609 20.61 -0.76 2.24
CA LEU A 609 19.74 0.42 2.21
C LEU A 609 19.45 0.87 0.77
N SER A 610 20.47 0.92 -0.09
CA SER A 610 20.29 1.29 -1.50
C SER A 610 19.44 0.27 -2.27
N ILE A 611 19.65 -1.04 -2.04
CA ILE A 611 18.84 -2.09 -2.66
C ILE A 611 17.38 -1.98 -2.17
N ALA A 612 17.16 -1.87 -0.87
CA ALA A 612 15.84 -1.78 -0.28
C ALA A 612 15.09 -0.51 -0.72
N SER A 613 15.76 0.65 -0.73
CA SER A 613 15.15 1.91 -1.15
C SER A 613 14.72 1.87 -2.62
N ASN A 614 15.59 1.34 -3.49
CA ASN A 614 15.27 1.17 -4.91
C ASN A 614 14.13 0.17 -5.10
N ARG A 615 14.17 -0.99 -4.42
CA ARG A 615 13.12 -2.00 -4.57
C ARG A 615 11.76 -1.51 -4.07
N CYS A 616 11.72 -0.84 -2.92
CA CYS A 616 10.49 -0.25 -2.40
C CYS A 616 9.95 0.84 -3.33
N TYR A 617 10.82 1.65 -3.95
CA TYR A 617 10.41 2.60 -4.99
C TYR A 617 9.81 1.93 -6.25
N GLN A 618 10.44 0.88 -6.78
CA GLN A 618 9.92 0.14 -7.94
C GLN A 618 8.54 -0.46 -7.66
N LEU A 619 8.34 -1.04 -6.47
CA LEU A 619 7.05 -1.58 -6.04
C LEU A 619 5.99 -0.48 -5.89
N SER A 620 6.36 0.70 -5.38
CA SER A 620 5.45 1.85 -5.29
C SER A 620 5.05 2.39 -6.66
N LEU A 621 5.97 2.43 -7.63
CA LEU A 621 5.65 2.78 -9.01
C LEU A 621 4.66 1.79 -9.63
N ALA A 622 4.91 0.49 -9.45
CA ALA A 622 4.01 -0.55 -9.94
C ALA A 622 2.61 -0.43 -9.32
N LEU A 623 2.53 -0.23 -7.99
CA LEU A 623 1.26 -0.03 -7.29
C LEU A 623 0.52 1.19 -7.82
N SER A 624 1.20 2.32 -7.99
CA SER A 624 0.60 3.55 -8.51
C SER A 624 0.08 3.39 -9.94
N SER A 625 0.77 2.62 -10.77
CA SER A 625 0.30 2.30 -12.12
C SER A 625 -0.95 1.39 -12.15
N MET A 626 -1.15 0.59 -11.10
CA MET A 626 -2.25 -0.36 -10.96
C MET A 626 -3.40 0.16 -10.08
N ALA A 627 -3.23 1.32 -9.42
CA ALA A 627 -4.16 1.78 -8.38
C ALA A 627 -5.62 1.91 -8.86
N THR A 628 -5.83 2.30 -10.12
CA THR A 628 -7.18 2.40 -10.73
C THR A 628 -7.76 1.06 -11.18
N GLN A 629 -7.03 -0.04 -10.96
CA GLN A 629 -7.34 -1.40 -11.41
C GLN A 629 -7.21 -2.43 -10.28
N ILE A 630 -7.15 -1.99 -9.03
CA ILE A 630 -7.12 -2.88 -7.86
C ILE A 630 -8.13 -2.39 -6.82
N PRO A 631 -8.64 -3.29 -5.97
CA PRO A 631 -9.54 -2.88 -4.90
C PRO A 631 -8.73 -2.22 -3.76
N TYR A 632 -9.42 -1.43 -2.93
CA TYR A 632 -8.79 -0.60 -1.91
C TYR A 632 -7.96 -1.39 -0.89
N GLU A 633 -8.41 -2.61 -0.53
CA GLU A 633 -7.76 -3.46 0.47
C GLU A 633 -6.39 -3.94 0.00
N ASP A 634 -6.28 -4.29 -1.29
CA ASP A 634 -5.00 -4.66 -1.90
C ASP A 634 -4.05 -3.47 -1.93
N ALA A 635 -4.55 -2.29 -2.30
CA ALA A 635 -3.78 -1.05 -2.28
C ALA A 635 -3.31 -0.71 -0.85
N GLN A 636 -4.19 -0.87 0.15
CA GLN A 636 -3.89 -0.58 1.55
C GLN A 636 -2.84 -1.54 2.12
N VAL A 637 -2.99 -2.85 1.90
CA VAL A 637 -2.02 -3.85 2.40
C VAL A 637 -0.64 -3.61 1.77
N ALA A 638 -0.58 -3.37 0.45
CA ALA A 638 0.67 -3.05 -0.23
C ALA A 638 1.30 -1.75 0.28
N ALA A 639 0.50 -0.67 0.40
CA ALA A 639 0.96 0.62 0.87
C ALA A 639 1.48 0.57 2.32
N ASN A 640 0.81 -0.16 3.21
CA ASN A 640 1.23 -0.34 4.60
C ASN A 640 2.66 -0.90 4.68
N GLN A 641 2.91 -2.00 3.96
CA GLN A 641 4.22 -2.67 3.96
C GLN A 641 5.30 -1.83 3.27
N LEU A 642 4.97 -1.14 2.18
CA LEU A 642 5.91 -0.26 1.48
C LEU A 642 6.29 0.98 2.30
N ILE A 643 5.34 1.56 3.04
CA ILE A 643 5.61 2.68 3.93
C ILE A 643 6.43 2.21 5.13
N GLN A 644 6.18 1.01 5.66
CA GLN A 644 7.04 0.42 6.68
C GLN A 644 8.48 0.23 6.18
N CYS A 645 8.67 -0.33 4.98
CA CYS A 645 9.99 -0.42 4.35
C CYS A 645 10.66 0.95 4.22
N ALA A 646 9.95 1.95 3.68
CA ALA A 646 10.48 3.28 3.47
C ALA A 646 10.92 3.95 4.79
N SER A 647 10.11 3.80 5.86
CA SER A 647 10.47 4.31 7.19
C SER A 647 11.59 3.51 7.85
N ASN A 648 11.65 2.18 7.70
CA ASN A 648 12.79 1.36 8.15
C ASN A 648 14.11 1.88 7.55
N VAL A 649 14.13 2.07 6.22
CA VAL A 649 15.31 2.53 5.47
C VAL A 649 15.71 3.95 5.87
N LEU A 650 14.73 4.84 6.05
CA LEU A 650 14.98 6.22 6.50
C LEU A 650 15.54 6.26 7.94
N THR A 651 14.99 5.45 8.85
CA THR A 651 15.50 5.36 10.22
C THR A 651 16.92 4.81 10.24
N ALA A 652 17.19 3.76 9.47
CA ALA A 652 18.51 3.12 9.42
C ALA A 652 19.61 4.03 8.85
N VAL A 653 19.32 4.81 7.81
CA VAL A 653 20.34 5.72 7.23
C VAL A 653 20.64 6.91 8.16
N ASN A 654 19.65 7.38 8.92
CA ASN A 654 19.78 8.52 9.82
C ASN A 654 20.30 8.14 11.22
N GLY A 655 20.12 6.90 11.65
CA GLY A 655 20.54 6.41 12.97
C GLY A 655 22.01 6.72 13.30
N PRO A 656 22.98 6.36 12.42
CA PRO A 656 24.40 6.66 12.64
C PRO A 656 24.72 8.15 12.63
N LEU A 657 24.02 8.96 11.82
CA LEU A 657 24.21 10.41 11.73
C LEU A 657 23.73 11.16 12.98
N GLN A 658 22.85 10.53 13.77
CA GLN A 658 22.31 11.06 15.02
C GLN A 658 22.82 10.31 16.25
N GLU A 659 23.86 9.49 16.09
CA GLU A 659 24.50 8.74 17.18
C GLU A 659 23.52 7.81 17.94
N ARG A 660 22.46 7.36 17.26
CA ARG A 660 21.46 6.42 17.79
C ARG A 660 21.83 4.96 17.58
N THR A 661 22.71 4.72 16.63
CA THR A 661 23.23 3.41 16.24
C THR A 661 24.68 3.57 15.82
N SER A 662 25.49 2.53 15.98
CA SER A 662 26.86 2.54 15.50
C SER A 662 26.92 2.47 13.97
N THR A 663 28.04 2.91 13.39
CA THR A 663 28.30 2.62 11.98
C THR A 663 28.84 1.20 11.84
N LEU A 664 28.35 0.47 10.84
CA LEU A 664 28.72 -0.93 10.62
C LEU A 664 30.13 -1.05 10.01
N ASP A 665 30.84 -2.11 10.38
CA ASP A 665 32.24 -2.37 9.99
C ASP A 665 32.39 -2.53 8.48
N LEU A 666 31.41 -3.17 7.83
CA LEU A 666 31.42 -3.37 6.38
C LEU A 666 31.30 -2.03 5.64
N ASP A 667 30.49 -1.12 6.17
CA ASP A 667 30.35 0.22 5.63
C ASP A 667 31.59 1.07 5.89
N TYR A 668 32.17 0.96 7.09
CA TYR A 668 33.45 1.59 7.40
C TYR A 668 34.56 1.13 6.44
N SER A 669 34.63 -0.18 6.19
CA SER A 669 35.61 -0.79 5.29
C SER A 669 35.41 -0.34 3.84
N ARG A 670 34.17 -0.38 3.34
CA ARG A 670 33.82 0.06 1.97
C ARG A 670 34.10 1.55 1.74
N ALA A 671 33.86 2.41 2.73
CA ALA A 671 34.17 3.85 2.64
C ALA A 671 35.68 4.14 2.55
N ASN A 672 36.51 3.22 3.03
CA ASN A 672 37.97 3.37 3.08
C ASN A 672 38.71 2.46 2.09
N MET A 673 37.99 1.75 1.20
CA MET A 673 38.57 1.00 0.09
C MET A 673 38.87 1.90 -1.11
N VAL A 674 40.12 1.92 -1.57
CA VAL A 674 40.56 2.75 -2.70
C VAL A 674 39.72 2.44 -3.95
N PRO A 675 39.13 3.46 -4.62
CA PRO A 675 38.33 3.25 -5.82
C PRO A 675 39.14 2.58 -6.94
N THR A 676 38.49 1.70 -7.71
CA THR A 676 39.13 0.99 -8.82
C THR A 676 39.50 1.91 -10.00
N ASP A 677 38.87 3.07 -10.07
CA ASP A 677 39.06 4.16 -11.03
C ASP A 677 39.88 5.31 -10.43
N TYR A 678 40.64 5.07 -9.36
CA TYR A 678 41.55 6.04 -8.78
C TYR A 678 42.72 6.33 -9.74
N ASP A 679 42.48 7.20 -10.72
CA ASP A 679 43.55 7.94 -11.39
C ASP A 679 44.09 8.95 -10.38
N THR A 680 45.41 9.14 -10.34
CA THR A 680 46.09 10.05 -9.42
C THR A 680 45.82 11.54 -9.71
N ASP A 681 44.74 11.86 -10.41
CA ASP A 681 44.33 13.23 -10.69
C ASP A 681 43.79 13.88 -9.41
N LEU A 682 44.10 15.17 -9.24
CA LEU A 682 43.64 15.96 -8.10
C LEU A 682 42.11 16.17 -8.07
N GLU A 683 41.40 15.72 -9.11
CA GLU A 683 39.95 15.90 -9.32
C GLU A 683 39.12 14.81 -8.63
N SER A 684 39.73 13.69 -8.24
CA SER A 684 39.04 12.66 -7.47
C SER A 684 38.58 13.21 -6.11
N ALA A 685 37.30 13.05 -5.78
CA ALA A 685 36.75 13.43 -4.48
C ALA A 685 37.55 12.79 -3.33
N TRP A 686 38.16 11.62 -3.56
CA TRP A 686 39.01 10.88 -2.62
C TRP A 686 40.33 11.57 -2.24
N SER A 687 40.92 12.35 -3.16
CA SER A 687 42.16 13.12 -2.94
C SER A 687 41.93 14.50 -2.33
N ASN A 688 40.66 14.93 -2.17
CA ASN A 688 40.35 16.26 -1.68
C ASN A 688 40.49 16.36 -0.15
N THR A 689 41.63 16.87 0.31
CA THR A 689 41.92 17.10 1.73
C THR A 689 41.00 18.12 2.38
N ASN A 690 40.35 19.02 1.62
CA ASN A 690 39.40 19.98 2.17
C ASN A 690 38.01 19.37 2.41
N LEU A 691 37.67 18.24 1.76
CA LEU A 691 36.41 17.53 1.97
C LEU A 691 36.43 16.65 3.22
N PHE A 692 37.59 16.11 3.60
CA PHE A 692 37.72 15.15 4.71
C PHE A 692 38.67 15.62 5.83
N GLY A 693 39.36 16.75 5.65
CA GLY A 693 40.21 17.38 6.65
C GLY A 693 39.41 18.37 7.50
N GLY A 694 38.78 17.86 8.57
CA GLY A 694 38.23 18.69 9.65
C GLY A 694 39.26 18.92 10.75
N GLY A 695 39.29 20.12 11.32
CA GLY A 695 40.29 20.60 12.28
C GLY A 695 40.14 20.15 13.74
N ASP A 696 39.24 19.22 14.07
CA ASP A 696 39.06 18.72 15.45
C ASP A 696 38.86 17.19 15.47
N GLU A 697 39.58 16.51 16.37
CA GLU A 697 39.51 15.12 16.93
C GLU A 697 39.09 13.88 16.08
N ALA A 698 38.40 13.98 14.94
CA ALA A 698 37.95 12.83 14.15
C ALA A 698 38.97 12.41 13.06
N SER A 699 39.17 11.10 12.87
CA SER A 699 40.08 10.59 11.83
C SER A 699 39.53 10.84 10.41
N VAL A 700 40.42 10.96 9.41
CA VAL A 700 40.04 11.11 7.98
C VAL A 700 39.10 9.98 7.53
N GLU A 701 39.31 8.77 8.05
CA GLU A 701 38.50 7.58 7.78
C GLU A 701 37.07 7.73 8.32
N GLN A 702 36.91 8.32 9.50
CA GLN A 702 35.61 8.62 10.09
C GLN A 702 34.87 9.72 9.29
N ASN A 703 35.59 10.76 8.86
CA ASN A 703 35.02 11.83 8.03
C ASN A 703 34.53 11.30 6.67
N ARG A 704 35.26 10.38 6.04
CA ARG A 704 34.81 9.71 4.79
C ARG A 704 33.53 8.92 4.99
N ASN A 705 33.45 8.18 6.09
CA ASN A 705 32.27 7.38 6.39
C ASN A 705 31.03 8.26 6.62
N ILE A 706 31.16 9.31 7.44
CA ILE A 706 30.10 10.31 7.66
C ILE A 706 29.67 10.96 6.34
N TYR A 707 30.62 11.30 5.47
CA TYR A 707 30.32 11.88 4.16
C TYR A 707 29.44 10.96 3.30
N TYR A 708 29.83 9.69 3.11
CA TYR A 708 29.04 8.74 2.33
C TYR A 708 27.69 8.44 2.98
N GLN A 709 27.63 8.40 4.31
CA GLN A 709 26.38 8.24 5.04
C GLN A 709 25.43 9.42 4.78
N LYS A 710 25.92 10.67 4.82
CA LYS A 710 25.14 11.87 4.53
C LYS A 710 24.64 11.90 3.08
N GLN A 711 25.49 11.55 2.12
CA GLN A 711 25.07 11.47 0.72
C GLN A 711 23.92 10.49 0.52
N LEU A 712 24.06 9.28 1.07
CA LEU A 712 23.02 8.27 0.98
C LEU A 712 21.74 8.72 1.71
N ALA A 713 21.87 9.35 2.89
CA ALA A 713 20.72 9.87 3.63
C ALA A 713 19.91 10.89 2.80
N ASN A 714 20.59 11.81 2.12
CA ASN A 714 19.94 12.79 1.25
C ASN A 714 19.23 12.13 0.06
N GLN A 715 19.87 11.15 -0.58
CA GLN A 715 19.28 10.39 -1.68
C GLN A 715 18.04 9.59 -1.24
N ILE A 716 18.16 8.86 -0.13
CA ILE A 716 17.06 8.08 0.45
C ILE A 716 15.93 9.00 0.88
N ASN A 717 16.21 10.14 1.51
CA ASN A 717 15.18 11.10 1.92
C ASN A 717 14.36 11.57 0.72
N SER A 718 15.03 11.94 -0.39
CA SER A 718 14.35 12.32 -1.64
C SER A 718 13.51 11.17 -2.22
N GLN A 719 14.06 9.96 -2.27
CA GLN A 719 13.36 8.79 -2.80
C GLN A 719 12.16 8.39 -1.93
N VAL A 720 12.28 8.44 -0.61
CA VAL A 720 11.19 8.16 0.34
C VAL A 720 10.07 9.20 0.21
N THR A 721 10.38 10.47 -0.01
CA THR A 721 9.35 11.49 -0.31
C THR A 721 8.56 11.13 -1.55
N GLN A 722 9.22 10.65 -2.62
CA GLN A 722 8.54 10.19 -3.83
C GLN A 722 7.69 8.95 -3.59
N ILE A 723 8.22 7.95 -2.85
CA ILE A 723 7.47 6.76 -2.44
C ILE A 723 6.17 7.17 -1.73
N ILE A 724 6.27 8.01 -0.71
CA ILE A 724 5.11 8.46 0.07
C ILE A 724 4.12 9.22 -0.82
N SER A 725 4.58 10.05 -1.75
CA SER A 725 3.72 10.75 -2.72
C SER A 725 2.94 9.79 -3.61
N LEU A 726 3.62 8.79 -4.22
CA LEU A 726 2.99 7.77 -5.06
C LEU A 726 1.94 6.97 -4.28
N LEU A 727 2.28 6.54 -3.07
CA LEU A 727 1.38 5.75 -2.22
C LEU A 727 0.20 6.58 -1.71
N THR A 728 0.42 7.85 -1.35
CA THR A 728 -0.65 8.77 -0.98
C THR A 728 -1.63 8.94 -2.14
N SER A 729 -1.14 9.19 -3.35
CA SER A 729 -1.99 9.32 -4.54
C SER A 729 -2.77 8.03 -4.81
N SER A 730 -2.10 6.87 -4.70
CA SER A 730 -2.70 5.55 -4.91
C SER A 730 -3.82 5.23 -3.91
N LEU A 731 -3.72 5.70 -2.66
CA LEU A 731 -4.78 5.52 -1.66
C LEU A 731 -5.88 6.57 -1.80
N ASN A 732 -5.53 7.81 -2.13
CA ASN A 732 -6.47 8.93 -2.18
C ASN A 732 -7.57 8.76 -3.23
N ILE A 733 -7.30 8.05 -4.34
CA ILE A 733 -8.33 7.74 -5.36
C ILE A 733 -9.49 6.89 -4.81
N HIS A 734 -9.27 6.20 -3.68
CA HIS A 734 -10.27 5.37 -3.03
C HIS A 734 -10.97 6.07 -1.85
N LEU A 735 -10.64 7.33 -1.54
CA LEU A 735 -11.17 8.05 -0.38
C LEU A 735 -12.13 9.18 -0.79
N ASN A 736 -13.38 9.09 -0.33
CA ASN A 736 -14.37 10.16 -0.44
C ASN A 736 -14.33 11.11 0.77
N ILE A 737 -15.02 12.26 0.65
CA ILE A 737 -15.13 13.24 1.74
C ILE A 737 -15.67 12.58 3.02
N GLY A 738 -14.95 12.73 4.12
CA GLY A 738 -15.25 12.15 5.42
C GLY A 738 -14.64 10.76 5.65
N GLN A 739 -14.03 10.15 4.63
CA GLN A 739 -13.32 8.87 4.78
C GLN A 739 -11.83 9.10 5.10
N ASN A 740 -11.24 8.12 5.78
CA ASN A 740 -9.82 8.10 6.08
C ASN A 740 -9.19 6.74 5.77
N SER A 741 -7.88 6.75 5.57
CA SER A 741 -7.02 5.57 5.54
C SER A 741 -5.94 5.75 6.62
N ILE A 742 -5.75 4.72 7.43
CA ILE A 742 -4.77 4.72 8.51
C ILE A 742 -3.74 3.63 8.24
N ILE A 743 -2.48 4.02 8.37
CA ILE A 743 -1.31 3.16 8.30
C ILE A 743 -0.65 3.24 9.66
N ASN A 744 -0.69 2.14 10.40
CA ASN A 744 -0.16 2.06 11.75
C ASN A 744 0.83 0.91 11.83
N THR A 745 2.11 1.24 11.89
CA THR A 745 3.20 0.27 11.97
C THR A 745 4.11 0.63 13.14
N SER A 746 5.04 -0.25 13.47
CA SER A 746 6.03 0.01 14.54
C SER A 746 6.98 1.18 14.23
N GLN A 747 7.13 1.60 12.98
CA GLN A 747 8.08 2.68 12.60
C GLN A 747 7.41 3.97 12.17
N THR A 748 6.16 3.90 11.73
CA THR A 748 5.45 5.06 11.19
C THR A 748 3.96 4.95 11.41
N TYR A 749 3.37 6.10 11.70
CA TYR A 749 1.94 6.31 11.72
C TYR A 749 1.60 7.31 10.62
N MET A 750 0.66 6.98 9.76
CA MET A 750 0.16 7.88 8.74
C MET A 750 -1.37 7.82 8.71
N SER A 751 -2.00 8.98 8.65
CA SER A 751 -3.43 9.14 8.42
C SER A 751 -3.61 10.00 7.17
N LEU A 752 -4.46 9.52 6.26
CA LEU A 752 -4.87 10.22 5.06
C LEU A 752 -6.39 10.40 5.10
N GLU A 753 -6.88 11.63 5.04
CA GLU A 753 -8.30 11.93 5.19
C GLU A 753 -8.74 12.93 4.11
N THR A 754 -9.81 12.61 3.39
CA THR A 754 -10.41 13.57 2.45
C THR A 754 -11.48 14.38 3.19
N ILE A 755 -11.35 15.70 3.26
CA ILE A 755 -12.27 16.59 3.99
C ILE A 755 -12.68 17.81 3.18
N SER A 756 -13.73 18.50 3.63
CA SER A 756 -14.01 19.86 3.15
C SER A 756 -13.03 20.85 3.78
N THR A 757 -12.70 21.92 3.05
CA THR A 757 -11.91 23.07 3.55
C THR A 757 -12.48 23.67 4.83
N GLU A 758 -13.81 23.72 4.97
CA GLU A 758 -14.49 24.25 6.16
C GLU A 758 -14.20 23.42 7.42
N SER A 759 -14.00 22.10 7.27
CA SER A 759 -13.76 21.17 8.38
C SER A 759 -12.37 21.30 9.02
N LEU A 760 -11.48 22.12 8.46
CA LEU A 760 -10.14 22.37 9.02
C LEU A 760 -10.16 23.33 10.22
N SER A 761 -11.17 24.21 10.30
CA SER A 761 -11.25 25.22 11.37
C SER A 761 -11.34 24.54 12.74
N ASN A 762 -10.44 24.89 13.66
CA ASN A 762 -10.32 24.29 15.00
C ASN A 762 -10.07 22.76 15.01
N LYS A 763 -9.62 22.18 13.89
CA LYS A 763 -9.39 20.73 13.83
C LYS A 763 -8.20 20.31 14.70
N ILE A 764 -8.41 19.27 15.49
CA ILE A 764 -7.35 18.58 16.24
C ILE A 764 -7.04 17.27 15.51
N VAL A 765 -5.83 17.17 14.96
CA VAL A 765 -5.34 15.95 14.32
C VAL A 765 -4.50 15.19 15.34
N LYS A 766 -5.08 14.14 15.94
CA LYS A 766 -4.39 13.27 16.89
C LYS A 766 -3.58 12.20 16.16
N GLN A 767 -2.42 11.88 16.71
CA GLN A 767 -1.54 10.79 16.28
C GLN A 767 -1.20 9.88 17.49
N ILE A 768 -0.25 8.97 17.32
CA ILE A 768 0.19 8.04 18.38
C ILE A 768 1.06 8.76 19.42
N GLY A 769 0.99 8.33 20.69
CA GLY A 769 1.89 8.81 21.74
C GLY A 769 1.69 10.29 22.09
N ASN A 770 0.45 10.76 22.12
CA ASN A 770 0.04 12.14 22.39
C ASN A 770 0.51 13.18 21.36
N ALA A 771 1.10 12.75 20.24
CA ALA A 771 1.41 13.65 19.13
C ALA A 771 0.11 14.26 18.59
N GLN A 772 0.11 15.58 18.37
CA GLN A 772 -1.07 16.27 17.84
C GLN A 772 -0.72 17.55 17.10
N PHE A 773 -1.53 17.85 16.09
CA PHE A 773 -1.62 19.16 15.45
C PHE A 773 -2.93 19.83 15.86
N HIS A 774 -2.84 21.08 16.34
CA HIS A 774 -4.01 21.91 16.57
C HIS A 774 -4.04 23.03 15.54
N ILE A 775 -5.00 22.94 14.61
CA ILE A 775 -5.24 23.95 13.58
C ILE A 775 -6.15 25.03 14.17
N PRO A 776 -5.78 26.32 14.08
CA PRO A 776 -6.58 27.40 14.66
C PRO A 776 -7.92 27.62 13.91
N SER A 777 -8.82 28.39 14.52
CA SER A 777 -10.10 28.76 13.90
C SER A 777 -9.93 29.62 12.65
N HIS A 778 -8.92 30.51 12.67
CA HIS A 778 -8.62 31.46 11.62
C HIS A 778 -7.26 31.13 10.98
N PHE A 779 -7.30 30.73 9.71
CA PHE A 779 -6.14 30.50 8.86
C PHE A 779 -6.47 30.90 7.41
N ILE A 780 -5.44 31.06 6.58
CA ILE A 780 -5.55 31.37 5.16
C ILE A 780 -5.08 30.15 4.36
N LEU A 781 -5.92 29.66 3.45
CA LEU A 781 -5.58 28.67 2.43
C LEU A 781 -5.59 29.33 1.05
N ASN A 782 -4.68 28.90 0.17
CA ASN A 782 -4.62 29.36 -1.21
C ASN A 782 -5.56 28.53 -2.13
N THR A 783 -6.81 28.31 -1.71
CA THR A 783 -7.81 27.52 -2.44
C THR A 783 -9.21 28.10 -2.28
N ASN A 784 -10.12 27.76 -3.21
CA ASN A 784 -11.52 28.13 -3.08
C ASN A 784 -12.15 27.47 -1.84
N ASN A 785 -12.93 28.24 -1.07
CA ASN A 785 -13.48 27.87 0.24
C ASN A 785 -14.42 26.64 0.25
N ASN A 786 -14.84 26.13 -0.91
CA ASN A 786 -15.78 24.99 -1.02
C ASN A 786 -15.15 23.76 -1.70
N SER A 787 -13.82 23.67 -1.74
CA SER A 787 -13.13 22.53 -2.36
C SER A 787 -12.93 21.38 -1.37
N SER A 788 -12.94 20.15 -1.88
CA SER A 788 -12.45 18.99 -1.15
C SER A 788 -10.93 19.00 -1.16
N ILE A 789 -10.32 18.70 -0.02
CA ILE A 789 -8.87 18.62 0.17
C ILE A 789 -8.51 17.27 0.78
N SER A 790 -7.27 16.84 0.56
CA SER A 790 -6.72 15.66 1.22
C SER A 790 -5.75 16.10 2.31
N LEU A 791 -6.00 15.68 3.55
CA LEU A 791 -5.18 15.96 4.72
C LEU A 791 -4.34 14.73 5.03
N ARG A 792 -3.01 14.86 4.95
CA ARG A 792 -2.07 13.81 5.32
C ARG A 792 -1.32 14.19 6.58
N SER A 793 -1.44 13.37 7.60
CA SER A 793 -0.73 13.50 8.87
C SER A 793 0.20 12.29 9.05
N LYS A 794 1.48 12.51 9.30
CA LYS A 794 2.49 11.45 9.44
C LYS A 794 3.33 11.65 10.70
N MET A 795 3.77 10.56 11.30
CA MET A 795 4.72 10.50 12.39
C MET A 795 5.74 9.39 12.13
N ASP A 796 7.03 9.68 12.26
CA ASP A 796 8.12 8.71 12.14
C ASP A 796 8.93 8.64 13.43
N VAL A 797 9.55 7.49 13.70
CA VAL A 797 10.36 7.26 14.90
C VAL A 797 11.62 8.15 15.00
N LEU A 798 12.14 8.63 13.87
CA LEU A 798 13.36 9.44 13.79
C LEU A 798 13.19 10.53 12.74
N ALA A 799 13.57 11.76 13.07
CA ALA A 799 13.65 12.84 12.10
C ALA A 799 14.81 12.63 11.11
N SER A 800 14.67 13.12 9.88
CA SER A 800 15.77 13.10 8.93
C SER A 800 16.91 14.00 9.39
N PHE A 801 18.16 13.59 9.18
CA PHE A 801 19.32 14.44 9.39
C PHE A 801 19.28 15.63 8.41
N GLY A 802 19.48 16.84 8.91
CA GLY A 802 19.47 18.08 8.12
C GLY A 802 20.74 18.92 8.29
N ASP A 803 20.93 19.91 7.42
CA ASP A 803 22.18 20.68 7.26
C ASP A 803 22.68 21.42 8.51
N PHE A 804 21.88 21.57 9.58
CA PHE A 804 22.24 22.43 10.72
C PHE A 804 21.93 21.91 12.14
N SER A 805 21.49 20.67 12.35
CA SER A 805 21.25 20.20 13.73
C SER A 805 21.05 18.69 13.90
N ASN A 806 21.69 18.13 14.93
CA ASN A 806 21.30 16.87 15.54
C ASN A 806 19.94 17.09 16.24
N THR A 807 18.89 16.34 15.87
CA THR A 807 17.53 16.57 16.39
C THR A 807 17.32 16.12 17.85
N ASN A 808 18.43 15.87 18.57
CA ASN A 808 18.49 15.48 19.98
C ASN A 808 17.41 14.46 20.35
N LEU A 809 17.33 13.38 19.56
CA LEU A 809 16.54 12.18 19.87
C LEU A 809 15.01 12.34 19.71
N SER A 810 14.53 13.40 19.07
CA SER A 810 13.09 13.64 18.83
C SER A 810 12.53 12.79 17.68
N ARG A 811 11.24 12.41 17.80
CA ARG A 811 10.46 11.85 16.70
C ARG A 811 10.11 12.93 15.68
N SER A 812 9.68 12.53 14.48
CA SER A 812 9.25 13.46 13.43
C SER A 812 7.74 13.45 13.30
N ILE A 813 7.13 14.63 13.08
CA ILE A 813 5.73 14.76 12.68
C ILE A 813 5.66 15.63 11.42
N SER A 814 4.72 15.33 10.52
CA SER A 814 4.45 16.16 9.34
C SER A 814 2.96 16.24 9.06
N LEU A 815 2.52 17.39 8.55
CA LEU A 815 1.16 17.63 8.10
C LEU A 815 1.22 18.27 6.71
N SER A 816 0.63 17.61 5.72
CA SER A 816 0.50 18.10 4.35
C SER A 816 -0.98 18.22 3.98
N ILE A 817 -1.32 19.22 3.18
CA ILE A 817 -2.67 19.44 2.65
C ILE A 817 -2.57 19.45 1.13
N PHE A 818 -3.42 18.69 0.45
CA PHE A 818 -3.42 18.58 -1.00
C PHE A 818 -4.74 19.06 -1.61
N ASP A 819 -4.65 19.69 -2.78
CA ASP A 819 -5.81 20.03 -3.61
C ASP A 819 -6.40 18.78 -4.30
N GLN A 820 -7.47 18.98 -5.06
CA GLN A 820 -8.14 17.93 -5.83
C GLN A 820 -7.24 17.30 -6.92
N ASN A 821 -6.19 18.00 -7.34
CA ASN A 821 -5.23 17.56 -8.34
C ASN A 821 -4.01 16.87 -7.71
N GLY A 822 -3.96 16.76 -6.38
CA GLY A 822 -2.82 16.20 -5.64
C GLY A 822 -1.64 17.15 -5.44
N ASN A 823 -1.80 18.45 -5.71
CA ASN A 823 -0.77 19.45 -5.44
C ASN A 823 -0.82 19.89 -3.98
N GLU A 824 0.35 20.03 -3.34
CA GLU A 824 0.43 20.51 -1.96
C GLU A 824 0.04 22.00 -1.86
N ILE A 825 -0.82 22.33 -0.89
CA ILE A 825 -1.32 23.67 -0.63
C ILE A 825 -0.65 24.21 0.63
N SER A 826 -0.10 25.41 0.54
CA SER A 826 0.38 26.13 1.72
C SER A 826 -0.79 26.68 2.55
N PHE A 827 -0.73 26.50 3.87
CA PHE A 827 -1.64 27.15 4.83
C PHE A 827 -0.86 28.08 5.76
N LYS A 828 -1.44 29.24 6.10
CA LYS A 828 -0.82 30.22 6.99
C LYS A 828 -1.77 30.59 8.12
N ALA A 829 -1.26 30.63 9.35
CA ALA A 829 -2.00 31.20 10.48
C ALA A 829 -1.84 32.73 10.50
N ASN A 830 -2.81 33.45 11.07
CA ASN A 830 -2.74 34.90 11.24
C ASN A 830 -1.84 35.24 12.44
N GLU A 831 -1.38 36.49 12.56
CA GLU A 831 -0.48 36.91 13.65
C GLU A 831 -1.04 36.65 15.07
N ASN A 832 -2.37 36.59 15.21
CA ASN A 832 -3.05 36.33 16.48
C ASN A 832 -3.47 34.85 16.68
N SER A 833 -3.20 33.96 15.73
CA SER A 833 -3.52 32.53 15.82
C SER A 833 -2.27 31.68 15.63
N SER A 834 -1.98 30.80 16.58
CA SER A 834 -0.82 29.89 16.50
C SER A 834 -1.23 28.46 16.21
N ILE A 835 -0.45 27.79 15.36
CA ILE A 835 -0.52 26.34 15.18
C ILE A 835 0.22 25.73 16.38
N LYS A 836 -0.45 24.86 17.14
CA LYS A 836 0.18 24.16 18.26
C LYS A 836 0.56 22.74 17.84
N LEU A 837 1.79 22.35 18.17
CA LEU A 837 2.37 21.06 17.83
C LEU A 837 2.82 20.37 19.11
N ILE A 838 2.50 19.08 19.25
CA ILE A 838 3.11 18.23 20.28
C ILE A 838 3.90 17.14 19.59
N ILE A 839 5.21 17.11 19.85
CA ILE A 839 6.15 16.11 19.33
C ILE A 839 6.65 15.28 20.51
N PRO A 840 6.25 14.00 20.65
CA PRO A 840 6.76 13.16 21.70
C PRO A 840 8.23 12.81 21.43
N ARG A 841 9.03 12.80 22.51
CA ARG A 841 10.41 12.30 22.46
C ARG A 841 10.44 10.79 22.37
N ASP A 842 11.57 10.25 21.94
CA ASP A 842 11.84 8.83 22.07
C ASP A 842 11.85 8.43 23.58
N PRO A 843 11.15 7.35 23.98
CA PRO A 843 11.04 6.92 25.37
C PRO A 843 12.36 6.46 26.01
N ASN A 844 13.37 6.09 25.22
CA ASN A 844 14.68 5.67 25.72
C ASN A 844 15.63 6.84 26.01
N VAL A 845 15.19 8.08 25.76
CA VAL A 845 15.94 9.29 26.11
C VAL A 845 15.92 9.46 27.62
N LEU A 846 17.10 9.35 28.24
CA LEU A 846 17.24 9.59 29.67
C LEU A 846 16.96 11.06 29.99
N ILE A 847 15.88 11.30 30.74
CA ILE A 847 15.62 12.58 31.38
C ILE A 847 16.24 12.50 32.79
N PRO A 848 17.10 13.45 33.20
CA PRO A 848 17.65 13.47 34.54
C PRO A 848 16.54 13.45 35.60
N SER A 849 16.60 12.51 36.56
CA SER A 849 15.63 12.45 37.65
C SER A 849 15.74 13.69 38.56
N MET A 850 14.60 14.25 38.95
CA MET A 850 14.54 15.26 40.01
C MET A 850 14.63 14.56 41.37
N TYR A 851 15.64 14.89 42.17
CA TYR A 851 15.80 14.34 43.52
C TYR A 851 15.08 15.22 44.56
N LEU A 852 14.18 14.61 45.34
CA LEU A 852 13.60 15.24 46.51
C LEU A 852 14.67 15.40 47.60
N GLN A 853 14.91 16.62 48.05
CA GLN A 853 15.78 16.90 49.20
C GLN A 853 14.99 17.63 50.28
N ASN A 854 15.14 17.20 51.53
CA ASN A 854 14.46 17.82 52.66
C ASN A 854 15.24 19.07 53.10
N VAL A 855 14.86 20.24 52.56
CA VAL A 855 15.56 21.52 52.78
C VAL A 855 15.02 22.30 53.98
N THR A 856 14.61 21.59 55.05
CA THR A 856 13.86 22.17 56.19
C THR A 856 14.73 22.75 57.31
N SER A 857 16.05 22.55 57.30
CA SER A 857 16.92 23.08 58.36
C SER A 857 17.77 24.26 57.87
N ILE A 858 17.44 25.44 58.40
CA ILE A 858 18.21 26.70 58.24
C ILE A 858 19.65 26.57 58.83
N ASN A 859 19.98 25.45 59.48
CA ASN A 859 21.20 25.32 60.29
C ASN A 859 22.17 24.18 59.91
N SER A 860 22.03 23.46 58.78
CA SER A 860 22.92 22.30 58.52
C SER A 860 23.57 22.16 57.14
N THR A 861 23.58 23.20 56.30
CA THR A 861 24.53 23.25 55.17
C THR A 861 25.18 24.63 55.12
N ILE A 862 26.48 24.65 54.80
CA ILE A 862 27.37 25.83 54.81
C ILE A 862 26.88 26.98 53.89
N ASN A 863 25.79 26.78 53.11
CA ASN A 863 25.30 27.69 52.07
C ASN A 863 23.82 28.13 52.15
N ASN A 864 23.05 27.89 53.23
CA ASN A 864 21.66 28.41 53.39
C ASN A 864 20.76 28.25 52.14
N LEU A 865 20.81 27.08 51.48
CA LEU A 865 20.03 26.85 50.26
C LEU A 865 18.54 26.69 50.61
N LEU A 866 17.67 27.50 50.01
CA LEU A 866 16.21 27.46 50.20
C LEU A 866 15.50 26.47 49.26
N PHE A 867 16.20 26.00 48.22
CA PHE A 867 15.73 25.08 47.19
C PHE A 867 16.81 24.05 46.91
N ASN A 868 16.40 22.86 46.47
CA ASN A 868 17.28 22.01 45.68
C ASN A 868 17.21 22.52 44.23
N TYR A 869 18.35 22.93 43.68
CA TYR A 869 18.41 23.46 42.32
C TYR A 869 18.78 22.36 41.34
N HIS A 870 18.01 22.28 40.26
CA HIS A 870 18.24 21.38 39.15
C HIS A 870 18.78 22.17 37.96
N TYR A 871 19.69 21.55 37.23
CA TYR A 871 20.37 22.13 36.08
C TYR A 871 19.95 21.41 34.81
N ILE A 872 19.58 22.17 33.79
CA ILE A 872 19.31 21.70 32.44
C ILE A 872 20.26 22.45 31.50
N ASN A 873 21.08 21.71 30.74
CA ASN A 873 21.84 22.28 29.65
C ASN A 873 20.88 22.59 28.49
N ILE A 874 20.83 23.85 28.08
CA ILE A 874 20.03 24.34 26.95
C ILE A 874 20.92 24.94 25.86
N THR A 875 22.22 24.67 25.89
CA THR A 875 23.16 25.14 24.87
C THR A 875 22.78 24.51 23.53
N SER A 876 22.29 25.32 22.60
CA SER A 876 21.86 24.87 21.27
C SER A 876 21.92 26.01 20.26
N SER A 877 22.16 25.66 19.00
CA SER A 877 21.98 26.57 17.86
C SER A 877 20.51 26.80 17.49
N LEU A 878 19.59 26.01 18.06
CA LEU A 878 18.14 26.07 17.81
C LEU A 878 17.39 26.70 18.99
N ALA A 879 16.24 27.31 18.70
CA ALA A 879 15.31 27.82 19.71
C ALA A 879 14.70 26.65 20.51
N ILE A 880 14.88 26.65 21.83
CA ILE A 880 14.40 25.61 22.75
C ILE A 880 13.18 26.14 23.50
N SER A 881 12.15 25.32 23.66
CA SER A 881 11.12 25.51 24.69
C SER A 881 11.28 24.46 25.79
N VAL A 882 10.93 24.81 27.03
CA VAL A 882 11.02 23.90 28.17
C VAL A 882 9.64 23.69 28.77
N HIS A 883 9.17 22.44 28.76
CA HIS A 883 7.89 22.04 29.32
C HIS A 883 8.11 21.21 30.59
N PHE A 884 7.59 21.69 31.71
CA PHE A 884 7.62 21.01 32.99
C PHE A 884 6.28 20.31 33.22
N GLU A 885 6.31 18.99 33.41
CA GLU A 885 5.19 18.20 33.93
C GLU A 885 5.59 17.66 35.31
N ILE A 886 4.85 18.10 36.34
CA ILE A 886 5.17 17.82 37.73
C ILE A 886 4.02 17.03 38.33
N HIS A 887 4.27 15.76 38.66
CA HIS A 887 3.31 14.94 39.39
C HIS A 887 3.29 15.35 40.86
N SER A 888 2.10 15.69 41.37
CA SER A 888 1.95 15.98 42.80
C SER A 888 1.89 14.69 43.61
N LEU A 889 2.74 14.56 44.62
CA LEU A 889 2.67 13.46 45.59
C LEU A 889 1.51 13.64 46.59
N ASN A 890 0.97 14.86 46.72
CA ASN A 890 -0.15 15.16 47.58
C ASN A 890 -0.99 16.32 47.00
N ARG A 891 -2.26 16.02 46.68
CA ARG A 891 -3.21 16.95 46.08
C ARG A 891 -3.53 18.18 46.94
N SER A 892 -3.25 18.15 48.25
CA SER A 892 -3.56 19.26 49.16
C SER A 892 -2.45 20.32 49.28
N LEU A 893 -1.28 20.07 48.69
CA LEU A 893 -0.12 20.93 48.84
C LEU A 893 0.00 21.92 47.69
N ALA A 894 0.55 23.09 47.99
CA ALA A 894 0.98 24.04 46.97
C ALA A 894 2.50 23.96 46.80
N TYR A 895 3.00 24.28 45.60
CA TYR A 895 4.43 24.28 45.30
C TYR A 895 4.84 25.63 44.70
N LEU A 896 5.95 26.19 45.20
CA LEU A 896 6.62 27.33 44.59
C LEU A 896 7.68 26.82 43.60
N PHE A 897 7.54 27.21 42.34
CA PHE A 897 8.49 26.94 41.28
C PHE A 897 9.20 28.24 40.88
N ILE A 898 10.52 28.19 40.78
CA ILE A 898 11.36 29.32 40.36
C ILE A 898 12.40 28.86 39.34
N TYR A 899 12.80 29.74 38.43
CA TYR A 899 13.90 29.47 37.51
C TYR A 899 14.70 30.73 37.13
N LYS A 900 15.92 30.49 36.65
CA LYS A 900 16.81 31.49 36.07
C LYS A 900 17.74 30.85 35.04
N PHE A 901 18.08 31.59 33.99
CA PHE A 901 19.05 31.18 32.99
C PHE A 901 20.47 31.50 33.43
N ASP A 902 21.42 30.60 33.12
CA ASP A 902 22.87 30.69 33.34
C ASP A 902 23.36 30.88 34.78
N GLN A 903 22.47 31.18 35.71
CA GLN A 903 22.76 31.49 37.10
C GLN A 903 21.70 30.89 38.03
N THR A 904 22.09 30.60 39.27
CA THR A 904 21.16 30.08 40.29
C THR A 904 20.14 31.16 40.69
N PRO A 905 18.83 30.90 40.66
CA PRO A 905 17.84 31.87 41.11
C PRO A 905 17.99 32.15 42.60
N GLN A 906 17.91 33.43 43.01
CA GLN A 906 18.05 33.83 44.42
C GLN A 906 16.79 34.55 44.89
N LEU A 907 16.11 33.96 45.88
CA LEU A 907 15.01 34.60 46.61
C LEU A 907 15.58 35.58 47.64
N ASN A 908 15.77 36.84 47.24
CA ASN A 908 16.04 37.95 48.14
C ASN A 908 14.94 39.03 48.01
N SER A 909 15.12 40.18 48.66
CA SER A 909 14.14 41.28 48.64
C SER A 909 13.93 41.93 47.25
N SER A 910 14.71 41.55 46.22
CA SER A 910 14.62 42.07 44.85
C SER A 910 14.30 40.95 43.86
N ILE A 911 13.12 41.01 43.24
CA ILE A 911 12.61 40.01 42.27
C ILE A 911 13.47 39.91 41.00
N ASN A 912 14.37 40.86 40.75
CA ASN A 912 15.22 40.95 39.56
C ASN A 912 16.27 39.82 39.40
N LEU A 913 16.43 38.96 40.41
CA LEU A 913 17.39 37.83 40.38
C LEU A 913 16.70 36.49 40.09
N ILE A 914 15.51 36.53 39.51
CA ILE A 914 14.72 35.38 39.06
C ILE A 914 14.16 35.74 37.70
N ASP A 915 14.27 34.85 36.71
CA ASP A 915 13.75 35.13 35.36
C ASP A 915 12.27 34.78 35.25
N GLY A 916 11.81 33.79 36.03
CA GLY A 916 10.39 33.55 36.25
C GLY A 916 10.07 32.66 37.45
N TRP A 917 8.83 32.76 37.93
CA TRP A 917 8.31 31.94 39.02
C TRP A 917 6.80 31.72 38.90
N THR A 918 6.29 30.65 39.52
CA THR A 918 4.85 30.39 39.64
C THR A 918 4.54 29.63 40.93
N ILE A 919 3.31 29.74 41.41
CA ILE A 919 2.80 28.92 42.51
C ILE A 919 1.77 27.94 41.93
N PHE A 920 2.06 26.66 42.06
CA PHE A 920 1.13 25.59 41.74
C PHE A 920 0.25 25.33 42.96
N CYS A 921 -0.99 25.83 42.94
CA CYS A 921 -1.96 25.56 43.99
C CYS A 921 -2.75 24.27 43.70
N PRO A 922 -3.36 23.62 44.71
CA PRO A 922 -4.22 22.45 44.52
C PRO A 922 -5.28 22.58 43.42
N PHE A 923 -5.85 23.77 43.21
CA PHE A 923 -6.85 24.03 42.18
C PHE A 923 -6.27 24.16 40.75
N ASN A 924 -4.95 24.31 40.60
CA ASN A 924 -4.25 24.28 39.30
C ASN A 924 -3.94 22.84 38.83
N LEU A 925 -4.23 21.83 39.67
CA LEU A 925 -3.91 20.44 39.39
C LEU A 925 -4.87 19.92 38.32
N THR A 926 -4.32 19.33 37.25
CA THR A 926 -5.14 18.68 36.23
C THR A 926 -5.77 17.39 36.77
N ASN A 927 -6.77 16.84 36.06
CA ASN A 927 -7.42 15.58 36.46
C ASN A 927 -6.44 14.39 36.58
N ASP A 928 -5.26 14.49 35.97
CA ASP A 928 -4.20 13.47 35.96
C ASP A 928 -3.16 13.67 37.08
N ASP A 929 -3.42 14.54 38.06
CA ASP A 929 -2.50 14.90 39.17
C ASP A 929 -1.19 15.59 38.74
N ILE A 930 -1.22 16.27 37.60
CA ILE A 930 -0.06 16.93 37.00
C ILE A 930 -0.23 18.44 37.02
N TYR A 931 0.80 19.15 37.48
CA TYR A 931 1.00 20.58 37.20
C TYR A 931 1.81 20.76 35.92
N ARG A 932 1.44 21.76 35.11
CA ARG A 932 2.14 22.09 33.87
C ARG A 932 2.66 23.53 33.91
N TYR A 933 3.92 23.72 33.48
CA TYR A 933 4.50 25.04 33.26
C TYR A 933 5.35 25.06 32.00
N PHE A 934 5.29 26.15 31.26
CA PHE A 934 5.87 26.26 29.93
C PHE A 934 6.72 27.52 29.82
N ILE A 935 7.98 27.31 29.43
CA ILE A 935 8.89 28.36 28.96
C ILE A 935 8.90 28.26 27.44
N ASP A 936 8.41 29.31 26.78
CA ASP A 936 8.36 29.36 25.32
C ASP A 936 9.75 29.45 24.68
N ASN A 937 9.81 29.34 23.35
CA ASN A 937 11.06 29.32 22.60
C ASN A 937 11.66 30.70 22.31
N GLN A 938 11.07 31.79 22.81
CA GLN A 938 11.59 33.14 22.67
C GLN A 938 12.50 33.55 23.82
N GLN A 939 12.36 32.90 24.98
CA GLN A 939 13.13 33.23 26.19
C GLN A 939 14.52 32.56 26.25
N PRO A 940 14.69 31.28 25.86
CA PRO A 940 15.99 30.59 25.93
C PRO A 940 17.10 31.00 24.95
N PRO A 941 16.85 31.62 23.76
CA PRO A 941 17.93 31.98 22.84
C PRO A 941 19.02 32.85 23.50
N GLY A 942 20.28 32.44 23.35
CA GLY A 942 21.45 33.15 23.92
C GLY A 942 21.88 32.66 25.31
N HIS A 943 21.12 31.77 25.94
CA HIS A 943 21.44 31.16 27.22
C HIS A 943 22.04 29.75 27.04
N GLN A 944 22.92 29.35 27.95
CA GLN A 944 23.59 28.04 27.94
C GLN A 944 22.92 27.04 28.89
N SER A 945 22.28 27.53 29.95
CA SER A 945 21.66 26.68 30.96
C SER A 945 20.39 27.27 31.56
N LEU A 946 19.51 26.38 32.02
CA LEU A 946 18.34 26.69 32.81
C LEU A 946 18.51 26.05 34.19
N ILE A 947 18.48 26.87 35.23
CA ILE A 947 18.54 26.44 36.63
C ILE A 947 17.19 26.71 37.26
N PHE A 948 16.55 25.67 37.79
CA PHE A 948 15.22 25.78 38.40
C PHE A 948 15.18 25.09 39.76
N GLY A 949 14.25 25.52 40.60
CA GLY A 949 14.00 24.95 41.91
C GLY A 949 12.51 24.83 42.17
N MET A 950 12.12 23.79 42.89
CA MET A 950 10.76 23.60 43.36
C MET A 950 10.74 23.39 44.87
N ARG A 951 9.78 24.01 45.55
CA ARG A 951 9.63 23.92 47.00
C ARG A 951 8.17 23.74 47.38
N GLU A 952 7.92 22.77 48.25
CA GLU A 952 6.63 22.59 48.89
C GLU A 952 6.29 23.78 49.83
N LEU A 953 5.07 24.27 49.73
CA LEU A 953 4.53 25.32 50.60
C LEU A 953 3.55 24.68 51.58
N ASN A 954 3.76 24.91 52.88
CA ASN A 954 2.77 24.53 53.89
C ASN A 954 1.50 25.35 53.72
N SER A 955 0.34 24.69 53.82
CA SER A 955 -0.97 25.36 53.82
C SER A 955 -1.18 26.08 55.16
N THR A 956 -0.70 27.30 55.28
CA THR A 956 -1.11 28.23 56.34
C THR A 956 -1.34 29.60 55.76
#